data_AF-A0A944SGQ6-F1
#
_entry.id   AF-A0A944SGQ6-F1
#
_cell.length_a   1.000
_cell.length_b   1.000
_cell.length_c   1.000
_cell.angle_alpha   90.00
_cell.angle_beta   90.00
_cell.angle_gamma   90.00
#
_symmetry.space_group_name_H-M   'P 1'
#
loop_
_entity.id
_entity.type
_entity.pdbx_description
1 polymer ?
#
loop_
_entity_poly.entity_id
_entity_poly.type
_entity_poly.pdbx_seq_one_letter_code
_entity_poly.pdbx_strand_id
1 'polypeptide(L)'
;MIGSEEKVSTDQDNPLGLAGIDFIEFAAFDERETQALTRTIEALGFRQTGRHRTKQVWRYQQGDVNLVVDLEPASAARAIATMHGVSVCATGFRVGDAEFSHRSALRRGARDHRGVRAVGEADIPAIRDPAGSIIYFVDRFEPDDNVYDSDFEPVAQPEPQPGAKAGEADILRIDHVSLSVRRGGTRKWVNFFSQLFGFYEVDHNCITDPEGYVLSTVLNAPGGDIRYCLDEPMDENTNCDLFLKENFGEGVQHIAFETKDIMGFLAKADPEKLELLPIPAGYYRDLEKEGYDAALVDELRRANVMIDTEGGGRFLHAYSRPIENRFFFEIVQRNDHGGFGRHDVTARLLALQGREEISPHIRARPPSAQRYGITIDEKTALLGTLDVAGSRLRTPEAMGNWLTRHGVNAAWLPFFVQPSELAGFVDGARALENLTGFTVGWPHKMELLPLLDEVSERAQWVGAVNAVRRQPDGRLVGDIFDGPGFRRGVEAAGINLDGASVWIVGAGSVGRAIARSLASAGAQNLTIRDFDERLAQRLATDLGKLYSGLTVSVGEPDRQKVDLAVNATPSGKYPDDPAPFDSRRLREDAAVAETIIFPEETRLLLEAKRHGCVVCTGMEMLENQLEFFVDFMDLDPQ
;
A
#
# COMPACT_ATOMS: atom_id res chain seq x y z
N MET A 1 -32.75 23.87 -11.49
CA MET A 1 -31.73 24.86 -11.09
C MET A 1 -30.64 24.08 -10.38
N ILE A 2 -29.61 23.75 -11.14
CA ILE A 2 -28.48 22.90 -10.71
C ILE A 2 -27.49 23.84 -10.02
N GLY A 3 -27.00 23.41 -8.85
CA GLY A 3 -26.19 24.21 -7.94
C GLY A 3 -24.95 24.77 -8.63
N SER A 4 -24.72 26.05 -8.37
CA SER A 4 -23.52 26.79 -8.69
C SER A 4 -22.27 26.09 -8.15
N GLU A 5 -21.25 25.98 -9.00
CA GLU A 5 -19.86 25.72 -8.60
C GLU A 5 -19.50 26.58 -7.39
N GLU A 6 -19.29 25.93 -6.24
CA GLU A 6 -18.59 26.56 -5.13
C GLU A 6 -17.16 26.86 -5.59
N LYS A 7 -16.88 28.14 -5.88
CA LYS A 7 -15.52 28.64 -6.02
C LYS A 7 -14.76 28.32 -4.74
N VAL A 8 -13.84 27.36 -4.81
CA VAL A 8 -12.86 27.06 -3.76
C VAL A 8 -12.10 28.36 -3.42
N SER A 9 -12.06 28.69 -2.14
CA SER A 9 -11.37 29.86 -1.58
C SER A 9 -9.92 29.97 -2.10
N THR A 10 -9.53 31.16 -2.57
CA THR A 10 -8.18 31.47 -3.10
C THR A 10 -7.14 31.81 -2.03
N ASP A 11 -7.49 31.71 -0.74
CA ASP A 11 -6.58 32.00 0.38
C ASP A 11 -6.11 30.67 1.00
N GLN A 12 -5.34 29.91 0.21
CA GLN A 12 -4.77 28.62 0.62
C GLN A 12 -3.46 28.88 1.37
N ASP A 13 -3.38 28.44 2.63
CA ASP A 13 -2.16 28.56 3.44
C ASP A 13 -1.00 27.82 2.75
N ASN A 14 0.10 28.52 2.49
CA ASN A 14 1.35 27.95 1.96
C ASN A 14 2.40 27.88 3.08
N PRO A 15 2.26 26.94 4.03
CA PRO A 15 2.98 26.98 5.30
C PRO A 15 4.50 26.76 5.17
N LEU A 16 4.95 26.19 4.05
CA LEU A 16 6.36 25.92 3.76
C LEU A 16 6.88 26.79 2.60
N GLY A 17 6.07 27.71 2.05
CA GLY A 17 6.49 28.58 0.96
C GLY A 17 6.87 27.81 -0.31
N LEU A 18 6.10 26.79 -0.68
CA LEU A 18 6.31 25.99 -1.90
C LEU A 18 6.23 26.84 -3.16
N ALA A 19 7.11 26.54 -4.12
CA ALA A 19 7.26 27.25 -5.38
C ALA A 19 7.52 26.32 -6.60
N GLY A 20 7.07 25.06 -6.53
CA GLY A 20 7.21 24.08 -7.61
C GLY A 20 8.16 22.92 -7.30
N ILE A 21 8.37 22.05 -8.30
CA ILE A 21 9.33 20.95 -8.25
C ILE A 21 10.66 21.41 -8.86
N ASP A 22 11.76 21.19 -8.15
CA ASP A 22 13.09 21.51 -8.64
C ASP A 22 13.73 20.36 -9.43
N PHE A 23 13.67 19.14 -8.87
CA PHE A 23 14.15 17.93 -9.51
C PHE A 23 13.35 16.69 -9.10
N ILE A 24 13.41 15.66 -9.95
CA ILE A 24 13.05 14.28 -9.60
C ILE A 24 14.32 13.43 -9.70
N GLU A 25 14.57 12.62 -8.68
CA GLU A 25 15.71 11.73 -8.59
C GLU A 25 15.27 10.27 -8.74
N PHE A 26 15.98 9.55 -9.60
CA PHE A 26 15.79 8.13 -9.86
C PHE A 26 16.95 7.34 -9.30
N ALA A 27 16.62 6.22 -8.68
CA ALA A 27 17.59 5.18 -8.37
C ALA A 27 17.48 4.06 -9.42
N ALA A 28 18.57 3.34 -9.70
CA ALA A 28 18.52 2.09 -10.45
C ALA A 28 19.45 1.05 -9.83
N PHE A 29 19.12 -0.23 -10.00
CA PHE A 29 19.86 -1.32 -9.35
C PHE A 29 21.04 -1.80 -10.18
N ASP A 30 20.89 -1.88 -11.50
CA ASP A 30 21.94 -2.36 -12.40
C ASP A 30 22.11 -1.51 -13.66
N GLU A 31 23.12 -1.86 -14.45
CA GLU A 31 23.47 -1.14 -15.67
C GLU A 31 22.38 -1.25 -16.74
N ARG A 32 21.66 -2.37 -16.81
CA ARG A 32 20.57 -2.57 -17.80
C ARG A 32 19.42 -1.62 -17.48
N GLU A 33 18.98 -1.59 -16.23
CA GLU A 33 17.94 -0.69 -15.75
C GLU A 33 18.33 0.78 -15.97
N THR A 34 19.58 1.12 -15.67
CA THR A 34 20.12 2.46 -15.91
C THR A 34 20.07 2.82 -17.39
N GLN A 35 20.54 1.94 -18.28
CA GLN A 35 20.51 2.18 -19.73
C GLN A 35 19.08 2.27 -20.26
N ALA A 36 18.13 1.52 -19.72
CA ALA A 36 16.71 1.66 -20.08
C ALA A 36 16.18 3.05 -19.68
N LEU A 37 16.46 3.49 -18.44
CA LEU A 37 16.07 4.79 -17.94
C LEU A 37 16.69 5.96 -18.73
N THR A 38 18.02 5.97 -18.87
CA THR A 38 18.73 7.09 -19.52
C THR A 38 18.37 7.20 -21.00
N ARG A 39 18.18 6.07 -21.71
CA ARG A 39 17.68 6.10 -23.09
C ARG A 39 16.34 6.80 -23.21
N THR A 40 15.38 6.50 -22.34
CA THR A 40 14.07 7.15 -22.36
C THR A 40 14.16 8.62 -21.98
N ILE A 41 14.95 8.97 -20.95
CA ILE A 41 15.20 10.38 -20.55
C ILE A 41 15.79 11.19 -21.72
N GLU A 42 16.80 10.65 -22.40
CA GLU A 42 17.41 11.30 -23.57
C GLU A 42 16.44 11.42 -24.75
N ALA A 43 15.59 10.41 -24.96
CA ALA A 43 14.58 10.42 -26.01
C ALA A 43 13.47 11.46 -25.78
N LEU A 44 13.20 11.80 -24.52
CA LEU A 44 12.34 12.91 -24.13
C LEU A 44 13.01 14.28 -24.31
N GLY A 45 14.25 14.33 -24.80
CA GLY A 45 14.97 15.57 -25.12
C GLY A 45 15.83 16.12 -23.96
N PHE A 46 15.90 15.42 -22.83
CA PHE A 46 16.81 15.79 -21.76
C PHE A 46 18.26 15.49 -22.15
N ARG A 47 19.17 16.35 -21.69
CA ARG A 47 20.61 16.18 -21.93
C ARG A 47 21.34 16.05 -20.62
N GLN A 48 22.33 15.17 -20.55
CA GLN A 48 23.22 15.11 -19.41
C GLN A 48 24.02 16.43 -19.33
N THR A 49 23.72 17.26 -18.34
CA THR A 49 24.37 18.58 -18.15
C THR A 49 25.43 18.55 -17.06
N GLY A 50 25.37 17.59 -16.15
CA GLY A 50 26.30 17.49 -15.04
C GLY A 50 26.64 16.06 -14.65
N ARG A 51 27.87 15.85 -14.19
CA ARG A 51 28.28 14.65 -13.46
C ARG A 51 28.69 15.05 -12.05
N HIS A 52 28.21 14.36 -11.03
CA HIS A 52 28.56 14.69 -9.66
C HIS A 52 30.07 14.53 -9.43
N ARG A 53 30.67 15.45 -8.67
CA ARG A 53 32.14 15.53 -8.46
C ARG A 53 32.73 14.26 -7.87
N THR A 54 32.01 13.64 -6.94
CA THR A 54 32.52 12.53 -6.09
C THR A 54 31.69 11.25 -6.15
N LYS A 55 30.44 11.31 -6.63
CA LYS A 55 29.44 10.23 -6.54
C LYS A 55 29.08 9.73 -7.92
N GLN A 56 28.49 8.55 -7.98
CA GLN A 56 27.92 8.00 -9.22
C GLN A 56 26.52 8.57 -9.47
N VAL A 57 26.46 9.89 -9.66
CA VAL A 57 25.22 10.65 -9.86
C VAL A 57 25.35 11.54 -11.09
N TRP A 58 24.31 11.58 -11.91
CA TRP A 58 24.26 12.38 -13.14
C TRP A 58 23.02 13.26 -13.18
N ARG A 59 23.20 14.50 -13.63
CA ARG A 59 22.14 15.48 -13.84
C ARG A 59 21.79 15.53 -15.32
N TYR A 60 20.51 15.35 -15.62
CA TYR A 60 19.89 15.53 -16.91
C TYR A 60 18.95 16.74 -16.86
N GLN A 61 18.99 17.59 -17.88
CA GLN A 61 18.22 18.84 -17.89
C GLN A 61 17.58 19.11 -19.25
N GLN A 62 16.38 19.68 -19.21
CA GLN A 62 15.70 20.31 -20.34
C GLN A 62 14.93 21.53 -19.83
N GLY A 63 15.29 22.73 -20.31
CA GLY A 63 14.77 23.96 -19.73
C GLY A 63 15.04 24.03 -18.21
N ASP A 64 14.01 24.32 -17.44
CA ASP A 64 14.08 24.43 -15.97
C ASP A 64 13.82 23.10 -15.24
N VAL A 65 13.61 22.00 -15.98
CA VAL A 65 13.34 20.68 -15.42
C VAL A 65 14.65 19.91 -15.25
N ASN A 66 14.89 19.44 -14.03
CA ASN A 66 16.06 18.63 -13.68
C ASN A 66 15.63 17.20 -13.33
N LEU A 67 16.33 16.23 -13.91
CA LEU A 67 16.24 14.82 -13.55
C LEU A 67 17.61 14.36 -13.06
N VAL A 68 17.64 13.66 -11.93
CA VAL A 68 18.88 13.14 -11.33
C VAL A 68 18.85 11.62 -11.39
N VAL A 69 19.94 11.00 -11.83
CA VAL A 69 20.10 9.53 -11.83
C VAL A 69 21.19 9.19 -10.84
N ASP A 70 20.83 8.53 -9.73
CA ASP A 70 21.72 8.14 -8.62
C ASP A 70 21.98 6.63 -8.60
N LEU A 71 23.24 6.25 -8.80
CA LEU A 71 23.76 4.88 -8.71
C LEU A 71 24.80 4.72 -7.58
N GLU A 72 24.88 5.68 -6.67
CA GLU A 72 25.87 5.71 -5.60
C GLU A 72 25.72 4.49 -4.66
N PRO A 73 26.70 3.57 -4.60
CA PRO A 73 26.52 2.29 -3.90
C PRO A 73 26.29 2.40 -2.39
N ALA A 74 26.70 3.51 -1.77
CA ALA A 74 26.55 3.76 -0.34
C ALA A 74 25.53 4.88 -0.05
N SER A 75 24.41 4.92 -0.79
CA SER A 75 23.37 5.93 -0.65
C SER A 75 22.00 5.38 -0.22
N ALA A 76 21.10 6.30 0.17
CA ALA A 76 19.71 5.97 0.39
C ALA A 76 18.99 5.55 -0.91
N ALA A 77 19.39 6.13 -2.06
CA ALA A 77 18.90 5.71 -3.37
C ALA A 77 19.25 4.24 -3.64
N ARG A 78 20.46 3.78 -3.28
CA ARG A 78 20.82 2.36 -3.41
C ARG A 78 19.95 1.44 -2.55
N ALA A 79 19.60 1.85 -1.33
CA ALA A 79 18.70 1.07 -0.48
C ALA A 79 17.30 0.97 -1.10
N ILE A 80 16.78 2.07 -1.67
CA ILE A 80 15.51 2.11 -2.38
C ILE A 80 15.57 1.22 -3.63
N ALA A 81 16.59 1.35 -4.47
CA ALA A 81 16.78 0.50 -5.65
C ALA A 81 16.95 -0.99 -5.30
N THR A 82 17.46 -1.33 -4.12
CA THR A 82 17.53 -2.75 -3.71
C THR A 82 16.14 -3.35 -3.45
N MET A 83 15.17 -2.52 -3.04
CA MET A 83 13.80 -2.95 -2.77
C MET A 83 12.90 -2.83 -4.00
N HIS A 84 13.09 -1.77 -4.79
CA HIS A 84 12.17 -1.35 -5.85
C HIS A 84 12.79 -1.45 -7.27
N GLY A 85 14.10 -1.72 -7.37
CA GLY A 85 14.92 -1.54 -8.58
C GLY A 85 14.84 -0.12 -9.14
N VAL A 86 14.80 0.06 -10.47
CA VAL A 86 14.57 1.37 -11.08
C VAL A 86 13.27 2.02 -10.63
N SER A 87 13.39 3.16 -9.94
CA SER A 87 12.25 3.87 -9.36
C SER A 87 12.59 5.33 -9.07
N VAL A 88 11.57 6.16 -8.84
CA VAL A 88 11.75 7.48 -8.22
C VAL A 88 12.10 7.29 -6.76
N CYS A 89 13.22 7.84 -6.31
CA CYS A 89 13.70 7.72 -4.93
C CYS A 89 13.69 9.05 -4.17
N ALA A 90 13.65 10.18 -4.87
CA ALA A 90 13.48 11.48 -4.24
C ALA A 90 12.84 12.53 -5.15
N THR A 91 12.28 13.56 -4.51
CA THR A 91 11.76 14.76 -5.16
C THR A 91 12.29 15.99 -4.44
N GLY A 92 12.82 16.97 -5.19
CA GLY A 92 13.18 18.28 -4.66
C GLY A 92 12.02 19.26 -4.82
N PHE A 93 11.54 19.84 -3.73
CA PHE A 93 10.57 20.94 -3.75
C PHE A 93 11.27 22.28 -3.57
N ARG A 94 10.95 23.22 -4.46
CA ARG A 94 11.37 24.62 -4.33
C ARG A 94 10.63 25.24 -3.16
N VAL A 95 11.37 25.91 -2.28
CA VAL A 95 10.84 26.62 -1.11
C VAL A 95 11.54 27.96 -0.92
N GLY A 96 10.89 28.89 -0.23
CA GLY A 96 11.51 30.19 0.07
C GLY A 96 12.66 30.15 1.09
N ASP A 97 12.68 29.17 2.00
CA ASP A 97 13.72 28.98 3.03
C ASP A 97 13.75 27.50 3.42
N ALA A 98 14.84 26.79 3.12
CA ALA A 98 14.94 25.34 3.30
C ALA A 98 14.98 24.94 4.78
N GLU A 99 15.70 25.68 5.61
CA GLU A 99 15.84 25.43 7.05
C GLU A 99 14.51 25.68 7.79
N PHE A 100 13.82 26.77 7.45
CA PHE A 100 12.50 27.05 7.97
C PHE A 100 11.52 25.94 7.58
N SER A 101 11.52 25.54 6.31
CA SER A 101 10.61 24.51 5.78
C SER A 101 10.83 23.16 6.44
N HIS A 102 12.09 22.74 6.56
CA HIS A 102 12.48 21.50 7.25
C HIS A 102 12.04 21.50 8.71
N ARG A 103 12.39 22.54 9.48
CA ARG A 103 11.99 22.65 10.89
C ARG A 103 10.47 22.73 11.06
N SER A 104 9.76 23.36 10.13
CA SER A 104 8.30 23.43 10.14
C SER A 104 7.68 22.06 9.88
N ALA A 105 8.18 21.33 8.88
CA ALA A 105 7.75 19.96 8.58
C ALA A 105 7.99 19.01 9.77
N LEU A 106 9.15 19.08 10.42
CA LEU A 106 9.44 18.27 11.61
C LEU A 106 8.48 18.56 12.78
N ARG A 107 8.15 19.84 13.02
CA ARG A 107 7.15 20.23 14.05
C ARG A 107 5.76 19.69 13.75
N ARG A 108 5.44 19.48 12.47
CA ARG A 108 4.17 18.90 11.99
C ARG A 108 4.21 17.37 11.91
N GLY A 109 5.27 16.72 12.41
CA GLY A 109 5.37 15.27 12.53
C GLY A 109 6.09 14.56 11.38
N ALA A 110 6.74 15.29 10.47
CA ALA A 110 7.54 14.68 9.41
C ALA A 110 8.72 13.87 9.98
N ARG A 111 9.08 12.79 9.30
CA ARG A 111 10.26 11.99 9.64
C ARG A 111 11.50 12.59 9.00
N ASP A 112 12.47 12.98 9.83
CA ASP A 112 13.75 13.55 9.38
C ASP A 112 14.53 12.58 8.48
N HIS A 113 15.23 13.11 7.48
CA HIS A 113 16.20 12.39 6.67
C HIS A 113 17.59 13.00 6.84
N ARG A 114 18.55 12.20 7.33
CA ARG A 114 19.96 12.60 7.46
C ARG A 114 20.83 11.69 6.60
N GLY A 115 21.21 12.18 5.42
CA GLY A 115 22.16 11.51 4.53
C GLY A 115 23.62 11.70 4.97
N VAL A 116 24.50 10.82 4.48
CA VAL A 116 25.96 10.96 4.63
C VAL A 116 26.47 11.94 3.57
N ARG A 117 27.29 12.92 3.97
CA ARG A 117 27.78 14.00 3.10
C ARG A 117 29.29 13.96 2.95
N ALA A 118 29.80 14.35 1.79
CA ALA A 118 31.21 14.69 1.63
C ALA A 118 31.46 16.20 1.88
N VAL A 119 32.72 16.55 2.16
CA VAL A 119 33.11 17.96 2.38
C VAL A 119 32.96 18.73 1.06
N GLY A 120 32.18 19.81 1.08
CA GLY A 120 31.98 20.69 -0.07
C GLY A 120 30.69 20.45 -0.87
N GLU A 121 29.90 19.44 -0.51
CA GLU A 121 28.56 19.19 -1.08
C GLU A 121 27.50 20.13 -0.47
N ALA A 122 26.43 20.41 -1.22
CA ALA A 122 25.31 21.19 -0.75
C ALA A 122 24.62 20.50 0.44
N ASP A 123 24.36 21.28 1.49
CA ASP A 123 23.52 20.85 2.61
C ASP A 123 22.05 21.12 2.28
N ILE A 124 21.37 20.13 1.69
CA ILE A 124 19.96 20.23 1.35
C ILE A 124 19.13 19.50 2.43
N PRO A 125 18.37 20.20 3.28
CA PRO A 125 17.49 19.60 4.28
C PRO A 125 16.43 18.71 3.64
N ALA A 126 16.09 17.59 4.29
CA ALA A 126 15.16 16.63 3.73
C ALA A 126 14.33 15.88 4.78
N ILE A 127 13.19 15.35 4.34
CA ILE A 127 12.31 14.46 5.12
C ILE A 127 12.00 13.20 4.32
N ARG A 128 11.38 12.21 4.97
CA ARG A 128 10.83 11.03 4.28
C ARG A 128 9.33 11.14 4.08
N ASP A 129 8.88 10.72 2.91
CA ASP A 129 7.47 10.51 2.61
C ASP A 129 6.94 9.18 3.20
N PRO A 130 5.63 8.90 3.09
CA PRO A 130 5.04 7.65 3.59
C PRO A 130 5.52 6.37 2.91
N ALA A 131 6.04 6.42 1.68
CA ALA A 131 6.66 5.28 1.00
C ALA A 131 8.13 5.08 1.42
N GLY A 132 8.75 6.09 2.01
CA GLY A 132 10.14 6.08 2.41
C GLY A 132 11.09 6.79 1.43
N SER A 133 10.57 7.31 0.31
CA SER A 133 11.31 8.19 -0.59
C SER A 133 11.61 9.52 0.10
N ILE A 134 12.54 10.28 -0.49
CA ILE A 134 13.09 11.49 0.14
C ILE A 134 12.44 12.72 -0.48
N ILE A 135 12.05 13.68 0.34
CA ILE A 135 11.64 15.02 -0.12
C ILE A 135 12.68 16.03 0.36
N TYR A 136 13.35 16.66 -0.60
CA TYR A 136 14.35 17.70 -0.37
C TYR A 136 13.71 19.10 -0.41
N PHE A 137 14.17 20.00 0.45
CA PHE A 137 13.79 21.40 0.44
C PHE A 137 14.89 22.23 -0.23
N VAL A 138 14.62 22.77 -1.42
CA VAL A 138 15.59 23.51 -2.23
C VAL A 138 15.21 24.99 -2.22
N ASP A 139 16.07 25.84 -1.67
CA ASP A 139 15.88 27.31 -1.62
C ASP A 139 16.83 28.09 -2.54
N ARG A 140 17.77 27.40 -3.20
CA ARG A 140 18.68 27.95 -4.20
C ARG A 140 18.46 27.24 -5.54
N PHE A 141 17.71 27.88 -6.43
CA PHE A 141 17.30 27.33 -7.72
C PHE A 141 17.31 28.39 -8.84
N GLU A 142 17.94 29.54 -8.62
CA GLU A 142 18.09 30.59 -9.62
C GLU A 142 19.26 30.27 -10.57
N PRO A 143 19.28 30.78 -11.82
CA PRO A 143 20.33 30.47 -12.78
C PRO A 143 21.76 30.70 -12.28
N ASP A 144 21.98 31.78 -11.52
CA ASP A 144 23.29 32.15 -10.96
C ASP A 144 23.48 31.75 -9.48
N ASP A 145 22.45 31.18 -8.83
CA ASP A 145 22.49 30.71 -7.44
C ASP A 145 21.64 29.45 -7.29
N ASN A 146 22.28 28.30 -7.54
CA ASN A 146 21.63 26.99 -7.51
C ASN A 146 22.47 25.95 -6.74
N VAL A 147 21.81 24.87 -6.31
CA VAL A 147 22.46 23.75 -5.59
C VAL A 147 23.38 22.90 -6.46
N TYR A 148 23.33 23.02 -7.79
CA TYR A 148 24.04 22.12 -8.70
C TYR A 148 25.49 22.53 -8.95
N ASP A 149 25.82 23.83 -8.96
CA ASP A 149 27.16 24.32 -9.30
C ASP A 149 28.25 23.88 -8.30
N SER A 150 27.87 23.68 -7.04
CA SER A 150 28.77 23.13 -6.02
C SER A 150 29.00 21.63 -6.21
N ASP A 151 27.99 20.88 -6.65
CA ASP A 151 27.97 19.42 -6.53
C ASP A 151 28.29 18.70 -7.86
N PHE A 152 28.05 19.36 -9.00
CA PHE A 152 28.22 18.80 -10.34
C PHE A 152 29.31 19.51 -11.14
N GLU A 153 30.07 18.72 -11.90
CA GLU A 153 30.94 19.20 -12.97
C GLU A 153 30.15 19.26 -14.28
N PRO A 154 30.16 20.40 -15.00
CA PRO A 154 29.47 20.53 -16.27
C PRO A 154 30.00 19.56 -17.32
N VAL A 155 29.11 18.96 -18.09
CA VAL A 155 29.44 18.09 -19.23
C VAL A 155 29.32 18.89 -20.52
N ALA A 156 30.37 18.85 -21.35
CA ALA A 156 30.39 19.52 -22.65
C ALA A 156 29.26 18.97 -23.53
N GLN A 157 28.40 19.87 -24.00
CA GLN A 157 27.27 19.52 -24.87
C GLN A 157 27.76 19.33 -26.31
N PRO A 158 27.25 18.33 -27.06
CA PRO A 158 27.46 18.26 -28.50
C PRO A 158 26.95 19.55 -29.18
N GLU A 159 27.58 19.98 -30.28
CA GLU A 159 27.05 21.10 -31.06
C GLU A 159 25.60 20.81 -31.48
N PRO A 160 24.68 21.80 -31.38
CA PRO A 160 23.29 21.60 -31.77
C PRO A 160 23.20 21.15 -33.23
N GLN A 161 22.29 20.21 -33.51
CA GLN A 161 22.07 19.73 -34.88
C GLN A 161 21.78 20.91 -35.83
N PRO A 162 22.28 20.90 -37.07
CA PRO A 162 22.05 21.99 -38.03
C PRO A 162 20.54 22.22 -38.25
N GLY A 163 20.03 23.38 -37.83
CA GLY A 163 18.61 23.74 -37.92
C GLY A 163 17.86 23.76 -36.59
N ALA A 164 18.43 23.23 -35.51
CA ALA A 164 17.90 23.41 -34.16
C ALA A 164 18.14 24.87 -33.72
N LYS A 165 17.07 25.62 -33.42
CA LYS A 165 17.22 26.90 -32.73
C LYS A 165 17.80 26.64 -31.34
N ALA A 166 18.97 27.21 -31.06
CA ALA A 166 19.55 27.14 -29.72
C ALA A 166 18.61 27.83 -28.71
N GLY A 167 18.15 27.09 -27.70
CA GLY A 167 17.45 27.64 -26.52
C GLY A 167 15.93 27.48 -26.45
N GLU A 168 15.27 26.82 -27.39
CA GLU A 168 13.82 26.53 -27.28
C GLU A 168 13.64 25.15 -26.62
N ALA A 169 13.32 25.12 -25.32
CA ALA A 169 12.98 23.89 -24.61
C ALA A 169 11.55 23.46 -25.00
N ASP A 170 11.38 22.21 -25.43
CA ASP A 170 10.05 21.71 -25.79
C ASP A 170 9.24 21.32 -24.53
N ILE A 171 9.91 20.86 -23.46
CA ILE A 171 9.32 20.66 -22.13
C ILE A 171 9.41 21.96 -21.32
N LEU A 172 8.28 22.38 -20.76
CA LEU A 172 8.11 23.60 -19.97
C LEU A 172 8.33 23.37 -18.48
N ARG A 173 7.73 22.30 -17.93
CA ARG A 173 7.76 21.94 -16.51
C ARG A 173 7.28 20.51 -16.30
N ILE A 174 7.42 20.04 -15.06
CA ILE A 174 6.70 18.86 -14.56
C ILE A 174 5.26 19.28 -14.30
N ASP A 175 4.30 18.68 -14.99
CA ASP A 175 2.87 19.01 -14.89
C ASP A 175 2.23 18.40 -13.63
N HIS A 176 2.43 17.10 -13.46
CA HIS A 176 1.94 16.34 -12.32
C HIS A 176 2.73 15.04 -12.11
N VAL A 177 2.57 14.47 -10.92
CA VAL A 177 3.17 13.18 -10.54
C VAL A 177 2.06 12.25 -10.05
N SER A 178 1.95 11.04 -10.58
CA SER A 178 1.01 10.04 -10.07
C SER A 178 1.70 9.03 -9.15
N LEU A 179 1.07 8.77 -8.01
CA LEU A 179 1.48 7.81 -7.00
C LEU A 179 0.45 6.68 -6.93
N SER A 180 0.92 5.44 -7.09
CA SER A 180 0.13 4.27 -6.71
C SER A 180 0.31 4.01 -5.21
N VAL A 181 -0.80 3.98 -4.48
CA VAL A 181 -0.84 3.82 -3.01
C VAL A 181 -1.55 2.52 -2.65
N ARG A 182 -1.15 1.89 -1.53
CA ARG A 182 -1.78 0.64 -1.09
C ARG A 182 -3.25 0.89 -0.74
N ARG A 183 -4.06 -0.15 -0.81
CA ARG A 183 -5.46 -0.13 -0.38
C ARG A 183 -5.59 0.38 1.07
N GLY A 184 -6.44 1.40 1.28
CA GLY A 184 -6.58 2.18 2.52
C GLY A 184 -5.53 3.30 2.70
N GLY A 185 -4.58 3.44 1.77
CA GLY A 185 -3.42 4.32 1.87
C GLY A 185 -3.68 5.76 1.45
N THR A 186 -4.73 6.04 0.68
CA THR A 186 -5.01 7.40 0.17
C THR A 186 -5.06 8.43 1.30
N ARG A 187 -5.80 8.17 2.38
CA ARG A 187 -5.96 9.15 3.47
C ARG A 187 -4.64 9.45 4.18
N LYS A 188 -3.75 8.46 4.31
CA LYS A 188 -2.39 8.64 4.85
C LYS A 188 -1.61 9.65 4.01
N TRP A 189 -1.66 9.51 2.67
CA TRP A 189 -0.98 10.41 1.75
C TRP A 189 -1.62 11.81 1.68
N VAL A 190 -2.95 11.89 1.62
CA VAL A 190 -3.66 13.16 1.69
C VAL A 190 -3.32 13.91 2.97
N ASN A 191 -3.32 13.22 4.12
CA ASN A 191 -2.94 13.84 5.40
C ASN A 191 -1.47 14.27 5.40
N PHE A 192 -0.56 13.46 4.85
CA PHE A 192 0.84 13.82 4.73
C PHE A 192 1.01 15.12 3.92
N PHE A 193 0.43 15.21 2.73
CA PHE A 193 0.54 16.39 1.87
C PHE A 193 -0.18 17.61 2.46
N SER A 194 -1.42 17.45 2.95
CA SER A 194 -2.19 18.56 3.50
C SER A 194 -1.60 19.11 4.81
N GLN A 195 -1.25 18.25 5.76
CA GLN A 195 -0.77 18.68 7.08
C GLN A 195 0.63 19.28 7.02
N LEU A 196 1.52 18.74 6.19
CA LEU A 196 2.89 19.26 6.09
C LEU A 196 2.99 20.46 5.17
N PHE A 197 2.40 20.36 3.97
CA PHE A 197 2.69 21.27 2.86
C PHE A 197 1.51 22.19 2.50
N GLY A 198 0.32 21.99 3.09
CA GLY A 198 -0.88 22.76 2.77
C GLY A 198 -1.59 22.35 1.48
N PHE A 199 -1.29 21.16 0.94
CA PHE A 199 -2.01 20.66 -0.24
C PHE A 199 -3.51 20.46 0.06
N TYR A 200 -4.32 20.56 -0.98
CA TYR A 200 -5.77 20.39 -0.90
C TYR A 200 -6.28 19.43 -1.98
N GLU A 201 -7.31 18.67 -1.62
CA GLU A 201 -8.03 17.80 -2.54
C GLU A 201 -8.80 18.65 -3.56
N VAL A 202 -8.58 18.39 -4.84
CA VAL A 202 -9.28 19.04 -5.96
C VAL A 202 -10.38 18.15 -6.50
N ASP A 203 -10.10 16.86 -6.58
CA ASP A 203 -11.00 15.88 -7.16
C ASP A 203 -10.81 14.51 -6.50
N HIS A 204 -11.87 13.71 -6.44
CA HIS A 204 -11.86 12.37 -5.87
C HIS A 204 -12.87 11.50 -6.61
N ASN A 205 -12.38 10.53 -7.37
CA ASN A 205 -13.18 9.76 -8.32
C ASN A 205 -12.83 8.28 -8.33
N CYS A 206 -13.77 7.47 -8.84
CA CYS A 206 -13.57 6.06 -9.11
C CYS A 206 -13.38 5.89 -10.62
N ILE A 207 -12.22 5.38 -11.00
CA ILE A 207 -11.80 5.15 -12.38
C ILE A 207 -12.02 3.67 -12.72
N THR A 208 -12.52 3.42 -13.93
CA THR A 208 -12.66 2.07 -14.47
C THR A 208 -11.34 1.61 -15.06
N ASP A 209 -10.79 0.56 -14.48
CA ASP A 209 -9.58 -0.15 -14.91
C ASP A 209 -9.98 -1.46 -15.64
N PRO A 210 -9.15 -2.01 -16.54
CA PRO A 210 -9.50 -3.22 -17.28
C PRO A 210 -9.93 -4.43 -16.42
N GLU A 211 -9.38 -4.55 -15.21
CA GLU A 211 -9.66 -5.68 -14.30
C GLU A 211 -10.42 -5.26 -13.03
N GLY A 212 -10.90 -4.01 -12.94
CA GLY A 212 -11.52 -3.55 -11.71
C GLY A 212 -11.73 -2.04 -11.61
N TYR A 213 -11.68 -1.55 -10.38
CA TYR A 213 -11.77 -0.13 -10.07
C TYR A 213 -10.54 0.40 -9.33
N VAL A 214 -10.24 1.66 -9.59
CA VAL A 214 -9.17 2.41 -8.93
C VAL A 214 -9.77 3.70 -8.38
N LEU A 215 -9.51 4.02 -7.12
CA LEU A 215 -9.82 5.33 -6.56
C LEU A 215 -8.69 6.27 -6.92
N SER A 216 -9.03 7.42 -7.48
CA SER A 216 -8.07 8.45 -7.82
C SER A 216 -8.40 9.73 -7.06
N THR A 217 -7.41 10.25 -6.32
CA THR A 217 -7.52 11.49 -5.56
C THR A 217 -6.49 12.49 -6.06
N VAL A 218 -6.96 13.65 -6.51
CA VAL A 218 -6.09 14.70 -7.04
C VAL A 218 -5.82 15.73 -5.95
N LEU A 219 -4.55 16.04 -5.74
CA LEU A 219 -4.06 17.04 -4.82
C LEU A 219 -3.32 18.15 -5.55
N ASN A 220 -3.61 19.40 -5.19
CA ASN A 220 -2.81 20.55 -5.61
C ASN A 220 -2.08 21.14 -4.41
N ALA A 221 -0.84 21.58 -4.64
CA ALA A 221 -0.16 22.46 -3.71
C ALA A 221 -0.83 23.85 -3.67
N PRO A 222 -0.63 24.60 -2.58
CA PRO A 222 -0.87 26.04 -2.57
C PRO A 222 -0.19 26.71 -3.79
N GLY A 223 -0.90 27.59 -4.49
CA GLY A 223 -0.43 28.20 -5.74
C GLY A 223 -0.67 27.36 -7.01
N GLY A 224 -0.91 26.05 -6.90
CA GLY A 224 -1.31 25.18 -8.01
C GLY A 224 -0.19 24.69 -8.93
N ASP A 225 1.07 25.00 -8.60
CA ASP A 225 2.26 24.66 -9.41
C ASP A 225 2.75 23.22 -9.21
N ILE A 226 2.30 22.53 -8.16
CA ILE A 226 2.60 21.11 -7.92
C ILE A 226 1.29 20.35 -7.83
N ARG A 227 1.20 19.25 -8.58
CA ARG A 227 0.00 18.41 -8.67
C ARG A 227 0.37 16.95 -8.46
N TYR A 228 -0.40 16.28 -7.62
CA TYR A 228 -0.28 14.85 -7.38
C TYR A 228 -1.60 14.14 -7.65
N CYS A 229 -1.52 12.99 -8.31
CA CYS A 229 -2.62 12.03 -8.41
C CYS A 229 -2.30 10.85 -7.51
N LEU A 230 -3.22 10.48 -6.63
CA LEU A 230 -3.10 9.31 -5.75
C LEU A 230 -4.07 8.25 -6.22
N ASP A 231 -3.53 7.16 -6.76
CA ASP A 231 -4.30 6.04 -7.29
C ASP A 231 -4.24 4.86 -6.30
N GLU A 232 -5.40 4.36 -5.87
CA GLU A 232 -5.55 3.27 -4.90
C GLU A 232 -6.37 2.14 -5.52
N PRO A 233 -5.92 0.87 -5.47
CA PRO A 233 -6.67 -0.23 -6.06
C PRO A 233 -7.88 -0.58 -5.19
N MET A 234 -9.07 -0.58 -5.78
CA MET A 234 -10.26 -1.15 -5.15
C MET A 234 -10.32 -2.66 -5.35
N ASP A 235 -9.87 -3.13 -6.52
CA ASP A 235 -9.87 -4.54 -6.89
C ASP A 235 -8.45 -5.02 -7.26
N GLU A 236 -8.26 -6.33 -7.24
CA GLU A 236 -7.01 -6.98 -7.61
C GLU A 236 -6.77 -6.93 -9.12
N ASN A 237 -5.51 -7.04 -9.53
CA ASN A 237 -5.05 -7.06 -10.93
C ASN A 237 -5.34 -5.78 -11.73
N THR A 238 -5.78 -4.71 -11.05
CA THR A 238 -5.81 -3.37 -11.62
C THR A 238 -4.39 -2.87 -11.93
N ASN A 239 -4.22 -1.89 -12.83
CA ASN A 239 -2.87 -1.35 -13.12
C ASN A 239 -2.16 -0.83 -11.86
N CYS A 240 -2.92 -0.26 -10.93
CA CYS A 240 -2.40 0.19 -9.64
C CYS A 240 -1.96 -1.00 -8.76
N ASP A 241 -2.75 -2.07 -8.66
CA ASP A 241 -2.39 -3.28 -7.91
C ASP A 241 -1.18 -4.00 -8.51
N LEU A 242 -1.12 -4.12 -9.84
CA LEU A 242 0.03 -4.68 -10.56
C LEU A 242 1.30 -3.87 -10.29
N PHE A 243 1.22 -2.53 -10.36
CA PHE A 243 2.35 -1.67 -10.00
C PHE A 243 2.80 -1.92 -8.56
N LEU A 244 1.89 -1.98 -7.59
CA LEU A 244 2.24 -2.19 -6.18
C LEU A 244 2.94 -3.54 -5.95
N LYS A 245 2.54 -4.58 -6.69
CA LYS A 245 3.17 -5.91 -6.67
C LYS A 245 4.58 -5.86 -7.26
N GLU A 246 4.75 -5.30 -8.45
CA GLU A 246 6.04 -5.20 -9.16
C GLU A 246 7.02 -4.25 -8.46
N ASN A 247 6.53 -3.13 -7.96
CA ASN A 247 7.31 -2.14 -7.22
C ASN A 247 7.54 -2.59 -5.77
N PHE A 248 6.98 -3.69 -5.29
CA PHE A 248 7.04 -4.11 -3.88
C PHE A 248 6.55 -3.03 -2.89
N GLY A 249 5.66 -2.14 -3.33
CA GLY A 249 5.06 -1.11 -2.49
C GLY A 249 4.64 0.15 -3.21
N GLU A 250 4.28 1.15 -2.43
CA GLU A 250 3.81 2.45 -2.91
C GLU A 250 4.94 3.21 -3.61
N GLY A 251 4.59 4.02 -4.60
CA GLY A 251 5.60 4.76 -5.35
C GLY A 251 5.03 5.54 -6.52
N VAL A 252 5.89 6.31 -7.18
CA VAL A 252 5.55 7.08 -8.38
C VAL A 252 5.36 6.12 -9.55
N GLN A 253 4.16 6.09 -10.11
CA GLN A 253 3.83 5.29 -11.28
C GLN A 253 4.07 6.06 -12.57
N HIS A 254 3.81 7.37 -12.59
CA HIS A 254 4.17 8.19 -13.75
C HIS A 254 4.46 9.65 -13.42
N ILE A 255 5.22 10.26 -14.32
CA ILE A 255 5.60 11.67 -14.27
C ILE A 255 5.19 12.33 -15.58
N ALA A 256 4.42 13.41 -15.50
CA ALA A 256 3.95 14.15 -16.66
C ALA A 256 4.79 15.40 -16.92
N PHE A 257 5.14 15.63 -18.18
CA PHE A 257 5.86 16.81 -18.65
C PHE A 257 4.99 17.66 -19.57
N GLU A 258 4.88 18.96 -19.27
CA GLU A 258 4.08 19.88 -20.08
C GLU A 258 4.87 20.40 -21.28
N THR A 259 4.23 20.45 -22.45
CA THR A 259 4.73 21.08 -23.69
C THR A 259 3.68 21.99 -24.32
N LYS A 260 4.11 22.95 -25.15
CA LYS A 260 3.22 23.82 -25.93
C LYS A 260 2.69 23.16 -27.21
N ASP A 261 3.39 22.16 -27.72
CA ASP A 261 3.09 21.51 -29.00
C ASP A 261 3.48 20.03 -28.93
N ILE A 262 2.55 19.19 -28.47
CA ILE A 262 2.78 17.75 -28.31
C ILE A 262 3.04 17.06 -29.65
N MET A 263 2.35 17.48 -30.72
CA MET A 263 2.53 16.89 -32.04
C MET A 263 3.92 17.22 -32.59
N GLY A 264 4.34 18.48 -32.46
CA GLY A 264 5.68 18.92 -32.83
C GLY A 264 6.78 18.26 -31.97
N PHE A 265 6.54 18.06 -30.67
CA PHE A 265 7.45 17.34 -29.78
C PHE A 265 7.64 15.89 -30.21
N LEU A 266 6.55 15.15 -30.39
CA LEU A 266 6.60 13.73 -30.75
C LEU A 266 7.17 13.52 -32.17
N ALA A 267 6.95 14.46 -33.09
CA ALA A 267 7.54 14.40 -34.43
C ALA A 267 9.08 14.52 -34.45
N LYS A 268 9.68 15.11 -33.41
CA LYS A 268 11.14 15.21 -33.24
C LYS A 268 11.75 14.04 -32.46
N ALA A 269 10.93 13.30 -31.71
CA ALA A 269 11.40 12.22 -30.87
C ALA A 269 11.93 11.06 -31.72
N ASP A 270 13.01 10.43 -31.26
CA ASP A 270 13.57 9.24 -31.90
C ASP A 270 12.69 8.03 -31.59
N PRO A 271 11.98 7.44 -32.57
CA PRO A 271 11.04 6.35 -32.34
C PRO A 271 11.75 5.04 -31.92
N GLU A 272 13.06 4.91 -32.13
CA GLU A 272 13.82 3.77 -31.63
C GLU A 272 14.18 3.90 -30.14
N LYS A 273 14.07 5.11 -29.58
CA LYS A 273 14.40 5.39 -28.17
C LYS A 273 13.20 5.76 -27.30
N LEU A 274 12.20 6.45 -27.86
CA LEU A 274 10.94 6.76 -27.19
C LEU A 274 9.83 5.86 -27.75
N GLU A 275 9.70 4.67 -27.17
CA GLU A 275 8.58 3.78 -27.50
C GLU A 275 7.31 4.31 -26.83
N LEU A 276 6.35 4.77 -27.64
CA LEU A 276 5.05 5.22 -27.16
C LEU A 276 4.13 4.04 -26.86
N LEU A 277 3.26 4.21 -25.87
CA LEU A 277 2.24 3.26 -25.51
C LEU A 277 1.18 3.18 -26.64
N PRO A 278 0.90 2.00 -27.20
CA PRO A 278 -0.07 1.86 -28.28
C PRO A 278 -1.49 1.99 -27.74
N ILE A 279 -2.20 3.06 -28.11
CA ILE A 279 -3.56 3.33 -27.63
C ILE A 279 -4.56 2.45 -28.40
N PRO A 280 -5.57 1.84 -27.74
CA PRO A 280 -6.49 0.91 -28.38
C PRO A 280 -7.26 1.56 -29.53
N ALA A 281 -7.46 0.82 -30.62
CA ALA A 281 -8.16 1.36 -31.79
C ALA A 281 -9.61 1.75 -31.48
N GLY A 282 -10.21 1.12 -30.45
CA GLY A 282 -11.53 1.46 -29.92
C GLY A 282 -11.66 2.94 -29.56
N TYR A 283 -10.67 3.50 -28.86
CA TYR A 283 -10.68 4.89 -28.40
C TYR A 283 -10.87 5.89 -29.55
N TYR A 284 -10.07 5.77 -30.61
CA TYR A 284 -10.16 6.67 -31.76
C TYR A 284 -11.46 6.50 -32.55
N ARG A 285 -12.03 5.29 -32.59
CA ARG A 285 -13.35 5.07 -33.21
C ARG A 285 -14.46 5.75 -32.41
N ASP A 286 -14.30 5.85 -31.10
CA ASP A 286 -15.29 6.51 -30.25
C ASP A 286 -15.23 8.03 -30.40
N LEU A 287 -14.03 8.62 -30.54
CA LEU A 287 -13.88 10.03 -30.92
C LEU A 287 -14.58 10.36 -32.26
N GLU A 288 -14.44 9.50 -33.28
CA GLU A 288 -15.16 9.69 -34.56
C GLU A 288 -16.68 9.67 -34.38
N LYS A 289 -17.21 8.79 -33.52
CA LYS A 289 -18.65 8.72 -33.21
C LYS A 289 -19.14 9.94 -32.43
N GLU A 290 -18.29 10.50 -31.57
CA GLU A 290 -18.54 11.73 -30.82
C GLU A 290 -18.50 12.98 -31.71
N GLY A 291 -18.06 12.84 -32.97
CA GLY A 291 -18.10 13.91 -33.97
C GLY A 291 -16.82 14.72 -34.08
N TYR A 292 -15.70 14.21 -33.58
CA TYR A 292 -14.40 14.83 -33.82
C TYR A 292 -14.03 14.78 -35.32
N ASP A 293 -13.28 15.79 -35.78
CA ASP A 293 -12.84 15.87 -37.17
C ASP A 293 -11.96 14.66 -37.54
N ALA A 294 -12.27 14.01 -38.67
CA ALA A 294 -11.61 12.77 -39.06
C ALA A 294 -10.11 12.94 -39.35
N ALA A 295 -9.68 14.11 -39.87
CA ALA A 295 -8.27 14.35 -40.13
C ALA A 295 -7.49 14.53 -38.80
N LEU A 296 -8.10 15.20 -37.82
CA LEU A 296 -7.56 15.29 -36.46
C LEU A 296 -7.46 13.91 -35.81
N VAL A 297 -8.52 13.09 -35.85
CA VAL A 297 -8.48 11.74 -35.25
C VAL A 297 -7.41 10.87 -35.92
N ASP A 298 -7.26 10.93 -37.24
CA ASP A 298 -6.19 10.23 -37.97
C ASP A 298 -4.79 10.67 -37.53
N GLU A 299 -4.60 11.97 -37.29
CA GLU A 299 -3.35 12.54 -36.80
C GLU A 299 -3.04 12.05 -35.38
N LEU A 300 -4.01 12.15 -34.46
CA LEU A 300 -3.89 11.66 -33.08
C LEU A 300 -3.58 10.15 -33.03
N ARG A 301 -4.28 9.35 -33.86
CA ARG A 301 -4.09 7.91 -33.97
C ARG A 301 -2.69 7.54 -34.42
N ARG A 302 -2.14 8.22 -35.43
CA ARG A 302 -0.77 7.95 -35.91
C ARG A 302 0.30 8.29 -34.87
N ALA A 303 0.02 9.26 -34.01
CA ALA A 303 0.94 9.71 -32.97
C ALA A 303 0.73 9.02 -31.60
N ASN A 304 -0.26 8.12 -31.46
CA ASN A 304 -0.69 7.56 -30.17
C ASN A 304 -1.02 8.65 -29.12
N VAL A 305 -1.59 9.77 -29.58
CA VAL A 305 -2.01 10.88 -28.73
C VAL A 305 -3.50 10.72 -28.41
N MET A 306 -3.86 11.02 -27.16
CA MET A 306 -5.23 11.08 -26.67
C MET A 306 -5.64 12.55 -26.44
N ILE A 307 -6.93 12.81 -26.41
CA ILE A 307 -7.54 14.13 -26.22
C ILE A 307 -8.76 14.06 -25.29
N ASP A 308 -8.75 14.91 -24.25
CA ASP A 308 -9.90 15.23 -23.42
C ASP A 308 -10.32 16.69 -23.65
N THR A 309 -11.63 16.93 -23.77
CA THR A 309 -12.21 18.27 -23.96
C THR A 309 -13.22 18.66 -22.88
N GLU A 310 -13.26 17.92 -21.78
CA GLU A 310 -14.08 18.27 -20.62
C GLU A 310 -13.76 19.69 -20.10
N GLY A 311 -14.80 20.44 -19.71
CA GLY A 311 -14.62 21.81 -19.20
C GLY A 311 -14.33 22.87 -20.27
N GLY A 312 -14.37 22.52 -21.56
CA GLY A 312 -14.29 23.46 -22.69
C GLY A 312 -12.87 23.78 -23.18
N GLY A 313 -11.84 23.34 -22.45
CA GLY A 313 -10.44 23.35 -22.90
C GLY A 313 -10.09 22.10 -23.73
N ARG A 314 -8.82 21.94 -24.08
CA ARG A 314 -8.26 20.69 -24.63
C ARG A 314 -7.07 20.24 -23.81
N PHE A 315 -7.04 18.97 -23.47
CA PHE A 315 -5.92 18.28 -22.87
C PHE A 315 -5.47 17.20 -23.82
N LEU A 316 -4.29 17.38 -24.41
CA LEU A 316 -3.67 16.34 -25.24
C LEU A 316 -2.58 15.66 -24.44
N HIS A 317 -2.49 14.35 -24.56
CA HIS A 317 -1.49 13.58 -23.83
C HIS A 317 -1.07 12.29 -24.52
N ALA A 318 0.17 11.89 -24.29
CA ALA A 318 0.77 10.66 -24.80
C ALA A 318 1.67 10.04 -23.74
N TYR A 319 1.88 8.74 -23.82
CA TYR A 319 2.56 7.95 -22.79
C TYR A 319 3.75 7.21 -23.37
N SER A 320 4.88 7.18 -22.66
CA SER A 320 5.92 6.20 -22.93
C SER A 320 5.44 4.82 -22.49
N ARG A 321 6.08 3.76 -22.98
CA ARG A 321 5.92 2.44 -22.36
C ARG A 321 6.53 2.43 -20.94
N PRO A 322 6.02 1.57 -20.04
CA PRO A 322 6.62 1.33 -18.74
C PRO A 322 8.06 0.86 -18.85
N ILE A 323 8.94 1.49 -18.07
CA ILE A 323 10.33 1.08 -17.92
C ILE A 323 10.36 -0.08 -16.94
N GLU A 324 10.80 -1.25 -17.41
CA GLU A 324 10.88 -2.48 -16.62
C GLU A 324 9.58 -2.78 -15.83
N ASN A 325 8.42 -2.58 -16.49
CA ASN A 325 7.06 -2.76 -15.97
C ASN A 325 6.70 -1.97 -14.70
N ARG A 326 7.45 -0.91 -14.39
CA ARG A 326 7.24 -0.11 -13.17
C ARG A 326 6.62 1.24 -13.46
N PHE A 327 7.43 2.24 -13.82
CA PHE A 327 6.94 3.60 -14.07
C PHE A 327 7.08 4.00 -15.53
N PHE A 328 6.35 5.03 -15.94
CA PHE A 328 6.40 5.59 -17.29
C PHE A 328 6.34 7.12 -17.25
N PHE A 329 6.52 7.73 -18.42
CA PHE A 329 6.41 9.17 -18.59
C PHE A 329 5.16 9.53 -19.40
N GLU A 330 4.57 10.67 -19.07
CA GLU A 330 3.48 11.28 -19.81
C GLU A 330 3.97 12.61 -20.40
N ILE A 331 3.55 12.91 -21.62
CA ILE A 331 3.75 14.20 -22.26
C ILE A 331 2.37 14.82 -22.40
N VAL A 332 2.20 16.04 -21.89
CA VAL A 332 0.90 16.72 -21.88
C VAL A 332 0.97 18.08 -22.55
N GLN A 333 -0.11 18.46 -23.21
CA GLN A 333 -0.35 19.82 -23.67
C GLN A 333 -1.71 20.29 -23.15
N ARG A 334 -1.69 21.40 -22.41
CA ARG A 334 -2.89 22.04 -21.85
C ARG A 334 -3.25 23.28 -22.67
N ASN A 335 -4.44 23.27 -23.26
CA ASN A 335 -5.04 24.44 -23.90
C ASN A 335 -6.30 24.80 -23.10
N ASP A 336 -6.15 25.68 -22.10
CA ASP A 336 -7.23 26.10 -21.19
C ASP A 336 -7.94 24.94 -20.45
N HIS A 337 -7.23 23.84 -20.17
CA HIS A 337 -7.77 22.66 -19.48
C HIS A 337 -7.12 22.43 -18.11
N GLY A 338 -7.94 22.48 -17.05
CA GLY A 338 -7.51 22.31 -15.66
C GLY A 338 -7.50 20.87 -15.13
N GLY A 339 -8.23 19.94 -15.77
CA GLY A 339 -8.38 18.54 -15.34
C GLY A 339 -7.26 17.59 -15.79
N PHE A 340 -7.44 16.27 -15.66
CA PHE A 340 -6.38 15.25 -15.81
C PHE A 340 -6.66 14.18 -16.87
N GLY A 341 -7.54 14.44 -17.86
CA GLY A 341 -7.91 13.41 -18.85
C GLY A 341 -8.77 12.32 -18.20
N ARG A 342 -9.85 12.70 -17.51
CA ARG A 342 -10.65 11.73 -16.73
C ARG A 342 -11.49 10.85 -17.65
N HIS A 343 -11.94 11.41 -18.77
CA HIS A 343 -12.85 10.73 -19.68
C HIS A 343 -12.17 9.65 -20.52
N ASP A 344 -10.89 9.83 -20.80
CA ASP A 344 -10.10 8.95 -21.67
C ASP A 344 -9.12 8.06 -20.90
N VAL A 345 -8.97 8.25 -19.58
CA VAL A 345 -8.09 7.45 -18.71
C VAL A 345 -8.24 5.93 -18.88
N THR A 346 -9.45 5.42 -19.11
CA THR A 346 -9.67 3.98 -19.30
C THR A 346 -8.97 3.44 -20.54
N ALA A 347 -8.86 4.23 -21.61
CA ALA A 347 -8.12 3.84 -22.81
C ALA A 347 -6.61 3.69 -22.52
N ARG A 348 -6.04 4.58 -21.70
CA ARG A 348 -4.66 4.44 -21.19
C ARG A 348 -4.50 3.18 -20.36
N LEU A 349 -5.40 2.93 -19.41
CA LEU A 349 -5.33 1.76 -18.52
C LEU A 349 -5.45 0.44 -19.30
N LEU A 350 -6.27 0.41 -20.36
CA LEU A 350 -6.32 -0.71 -21.31
C LEU A 350 -4.99 -0.89 -22.05
N ALA A 351 -4.41 0.20 -22.55
CA ALA A 351 -3.14 0.19 -23.26
C ALA A 351 -1.98 -0.35 -22.39
N LEU A 352 -1.92 0.06 -21.11
CA LEU A 352 -0.91 -0.41 -20.15
C LEU A 352 -0.98 -1.93 -19.93
N GLN A 353 -2.17 -2.52 -19.97
CA GLN A 353 -2.34 -3.98 -19.90
C GLN A 353 -2.30 -4.69 -21.27
N GLY A 354 -2.09 -3.95 -22.37
CA GLY A 354 -2.13 -4.52 -23.73
C GLY A 354 -3.51 -5.08 -24.11
N ARG A 355 -4.59 -4.44 -23.66
CA ARG A 355 -5.98 -4.86 -23.87
C ARG A 355 -6.74 -3.90 -24.79
N GLU A 356 -7.76 -4.42 -25.46
CA GLU A 356 -8.69 -3.63 -26.29
C GLU A 356 -10.01 -3.33 -25.55
N GLU A 357 -10.40 -4.16 -24.59
CA GLU A 357 -11.69 -4.06 -23.88
C GLU A 357 -11.53 -4.38 -22.39
N ILE A 358 -12.43 -3.80 -21.58
CA ILE A 358 -12.54 -4.08 -20.13
C ILE A 358 -13.03 -5.51 -19.95
N SER A 359 -12.59 -6.17 -18.88
CA SER A 359 -13.01 -7.54 -18.60
C SER A 359 -14.54 -7.66 -18.39
N PRO A 360 -15.19 -8.71 -18.93
CA PRO A 360 -16.66 -8.83 -18.90
C PRO A 360 -17.29 -8.92 -17.51
N HIS A 361 -16.51 -9.23 -16.47
CA HIS A 361 -16.99 -9.37 -15.09
C HIS A 361 -17.10 -8.03 -14.35
N ILE A 362 -16.61 -6.93 -14.93
CA ILE A 362 -16.72 -5.60 -14.35
C ILE A 362 -18.14 -5.06 -14.52
N ARG A 363 -18.76 -4.66 -13.41
CA ARG A 363 -20.11 -4.07 -13.41
C ARG A 363 -20.11 -2.81 -14.29
N ALA A 364 -21.12 -2.58 -15.11
CA ALA A 364 -21.09 -1.49 -16.10
C ALA A 364 -21.08 -0.05 -15.52
N ARG A 365 -21.06 0.13 -14.20
CA ARG A 365 -20.99 1.44 -13.55
C ARG A 365 -20.03 1.38 -12.36
N PRO A 366 -19.03 2.27 -12.30
CA PRO A 366 -18.15 2.36 -11.14
C PRO A 366 -18.96 2.62 -9.87
N PRO A 367 -18.55 2.03 -8.73
CA PRO A 367 -19.09 2.40 -7.44
C PRO A 367 -18.93 3.92 -7.24
N SER A 368 -19.82 4.53 -6.44
CA SER A 368 -19.65 5.93 -6.10
C SER A 368 -18.26 6.11 -5.46
N ALA A 369 -17.55 7.18 -5.84
CA ALA A 369 -16.38 7.64 -5.11
C ALA A 369 -16.80 8.25 -3.76
N GLN A 370 -17.68 7.55 -3.03
CA GLN A 370 -18.00 7.90 -1.67
C GLN A 370 -16.69 7.90 -0.91
N ARG A 371 -16.35 9.07 -0.38
CA ARG A 371 -15.12 9.32 0.37
C ARG A 371 -14.91 8.15 1.34
N TYR A 372 -13.88 7.35 1.07
CA TYR A 372 -13.41 6.35 2.02
C TYR A 372 -12.90 7.11 3.25
N GLY A 373 -13.79 7.20 4.24
CA GLY A 373 -13.61 7.92 5.48
C GLY A 373 -14.77 7.55 6.38
N ILE A 374 -14.47 7.19 7.63
CA ILE A 374 -15.50 6.96 8.65
C ILE A 374 -16.21 8.30 8.83
N THR A 375 -17.49 8.37 8.45
CA THR A 375 -18.35 9.48 8.88
C THR A 375 -18.63 9.23 10.36
N ILE A 376 -18.14 10.11 11.23
CA ILE A 376 -18.44 10.03 12.67
C ILE A 376 -19.60 10.99 12.94
N ASP A 377 -20.75 10.43 13.29
CA ASP A 377 -21.99 11.14 13.59
C ASP A 377 -22.73 10.47 14.77
N GLU A 378 -23.96 10.93 15.07
CA GLU A 378 -24.76 10.39 16.17
C GLU A 378 -25.19 8.92 15.99
N LYS A 379 -25.00 8.34 14.81
CA LYS A 379 -25.34 6.95 14.48
C LYS A 379 -24.13 6.02 14.45
N THR A 380 -22.92 6.55 14.65
CA THR A 380 -21.70 5.76 14.57
C THR A 380 -21.67 4.67 15.66
N ALA A 381 -21.58 3.43 15.21
CA ALA A 381 -21.38 2.28 16.09
C ALA A 381 -19.92 2.20 16.56
N LEU A 382 -19.72 1.83 17.82
CA LEU A 382 -18.39 1.61 18.37
C LEU A 382 -18.05 0.13 18.39
N LEU A 383 -16.86 -0.21 17.89
CA LEU A 383 -16.25 -1.52 17.96
C LEU A 383 -14.83 -1.39 18.51
N GLY A 384 -14.21 -2.49 18.93
CA GLY A 384 -12.81 -2.40 19.31
C GLY A 384 -12.03 -3.68 19.53
N THR A 385 -10.80 -3.50 19.97
CA THR A 385 -9.88 -4.58 20.38
C THR A 385 -9.38 -4.29 21.78
N LEU A 386 -9.82 -5.08 22.75
CA LEU A 386 -9.42 -5.03 24.15
C LEU A 386 -8.04 -5.67 24.34
N ASP A 387 -7.06 -4.90 24.80
CA ASP A 387 -5.70 -5.36 25.07
C ASP A 387 -5.04 -4.50 26.18
N VAL A 388 -3.73 -4.60 26.37
CA VAL A 388 -2.93 -3.75 27.26
C VAL A 388 -2.12 -2.73 26.46
N ALA A 389 -1.83 -1.57 27.07
CA ALA A 389 -1.04 -0.54 26.43
C ALA A 389 0.37 -1.05 26.06
N GLY A 390 0.87 -0.65 24.88
CA GLY A 390 2.16 -1.08 24.35
C GLY A 390 2.11 -2.36 23.49
N SER A 391 0.94 -3.02 23.40
CA SER A 391 0.72 -4.12 22.46
C SER A 391 0.72 -3.66 21.00
N ARG A 392 1.22 -4.51 20.10
CA ARG A 392 1.11 -4.32 18.65
C ARG A 392 -0.12 -5.05 18.14
N LEU A 393 -1.15 -4.29 17.76
CA LEU A 393 -2.44 -4.81 17.29
C LEU A 393 -2.55 -4.66 15.77
N ARG A 394 -3.14 -5.65 15.10
CA ARG A 394 -3.45 -5.60 13.66
C ARG A 394 -4.95 -5.59 13.38
N THR A 395 -5.75 -6.18 14.27
CA THR A 395 -7.22 -6.23 14.13
C THR A 395 -7.85 -4.85 13.98
N PRO A 396 -7.45 -3.78 14.71
CA PRO A 396 -8.04 -2.45 14.49
C PRO A 396 -7.79 -1.89 13.09
N GLU A 397 -6.59 -2.07 12.55
CA GLU A 397 -6.25 -1.64 11.19
C GLU A 397 -7.04 -2.45 10.15
N ALA A 398 -7.04 -3.78 10.28
CA ALA A 398 -7.72 -4.68 9.36
C ALA A 398 -9.25 -4.44 9.35
N MET A 399 -9.87 -4.31 10.52
CA MET A 399 -11.30 -4.06 10.64
C MET A 399 -11.68 -2.62 10.27
N GLY A 400 -10.85 -1.63 10.61
CA GLY A 400 -11.06 -0.24 10.16
C GLY A 400 -11.08 -0.14 8.63
N ASN A 401 -10.17 -0.86 7.96
CA ASN A 401 -10.16 -0.98 6.51
C ASN A 401 -11.42 -1.70 6.00
N TRP A 402 -11.84 -2.79 6.65
CA TRP A 402 -13.06 -3.51 6.27
C TRP A 402 -14.32 -2.63 6.38
N LEU A 403 -14.51 -1.92 7.49
CA LEU A 403 -15.65 -1.02 7.73
C LEU A 403 -15.71 0.08 6.66
N THR A 404 -14.57 0.69 6.37
CA THR A 404 -14.44 1.74 5.36
C THR A 404 -14.78 1.20 3.96
N ARG A 405 -14.30 -0.02 3.61
CA ARG A 405 -14.60 -0.66 2.33
C ARG A 405 -16.09 -0.94 2.11
N HIS A 406 -16.81 -1.27 3.17
CA HIS A 406 -18.20 -1.71 3.12
C HIS A 406 -19.19 -0.60 3.50
N GLY A 407 -18.73 0.65 3.64
CA GLY A 407 -19.59 1.79 3.97
C GLY A 407 -20.28 1.70 5.33
N VAL A 408 -19.74 0.89 6.25
CA VAL A 408 -20.34 0.68 7.57
C VAL A 408 -20.01 1.87 8.46
N ASN A 409 -21.04 2.57 8.96
CA ASN A 409 -20.88 3.70 9.88
C ASN A 409 -20.49 3.19 11.29
N ALA A 410 -19.24 2.76 11.43
CA ALA A 410 -18.67 2.33 12.68
C ALA A 410 -17.18 2.67 12.79
N ALA A 411 -16.69 2.76 14.02
CA ALA A 411 -15.28 2.96 14.32
C ALA A 411 -14.73 1.79 15.14
N TRP A 412 -13.63 1.20 14.67
CA TRP A 412 -12.92 0.13 15.39
C TRP A 412 -11.70 0.68 16.10
N LEU A 413 -11.72 0.69 17.44
CA LEU A 413 -10.67 1.33 18.25
C LEU A 413 -9.93 0.35 19.17
N PRO A 414 -8.65 0.58 19.47
CA PRO A 414 -7.96 -0.15 20.53
C PRO A 414 -8.49 0.29 21.91
N PHE A 415 -8.86 -0.68 22.75
CA PHE A 415 -9.26 -0.47 24.15
C PHE A 415 -8.15 -1.00 25.06
N PHE A 416 -7.32 -0.09 25.58
CA PHE A 416 -6.23 -0.48 26.47
C PHE A 416 -6.68 -0.48 27.92
N VAL A 417 -6.74 -1.67 28.52
CA VAL A 417 -7.24 -1.90 29.87
C VAL A 417 -6.25 -2.77 30.62
N GLN A 418 -5.86 -2.37 31.83
CA GLN A 418 -5.02 -3.21 32.69
C GLN A 418 -5.86 -4.36 33.28
N PRO A 419 -5.28 -5.55 33.54
CA PRO A 419 -6.04 -6.69 34.07
C PRO A 419 -6.84 -6.37 35.35
N SER A 420 -6.34 -5.47 36.22
CA SER A 420 -7.04 -5.04 37.43
C SER A 420 -8.34 -4.27 37.15
N GLU A 421 -8.43 -3.61 35.99
CA GLU A 421 -9.56 -2.75 35.61
C GLU A 421 -10.56 -3.46 34.70
N LEU A 422 -10.34 -4.75 34.40
CA LEU A 422 -11.15 -5.52 33.45
C LEU A 422 -12.63 -5.52 33.83
N ALA A 423 -12.96 -5.70 35.12
CA ALA A 423 -14.34 -5.66 35.59
C ALA A 423 -15.01 -4.30 35.37
N GLY A 424 -14.29 -3.20 35.65
CA GLY A 424 -14.79 -1.85 35.42
C GLY A 424 -15.00 -1.55 33.93
N PHE A 425 -14.12 -2.05 33.07
CA PHE A 425 -14.32 -1.98 31.62
C PHE A 425 -15.58 -2.74 31.18
N VAL A 426 -15.80 -3.95 31.70
CA VAL A 426 -17.00 -4.76 31.37
C VAL A 426 -18.28 -4.02 31.77
N ASP A 427 -18.32 -3.40 32.94
CA ASP A 427 -19.48 -2.61 33.36
C ASP A 427 -19.69 -1.38 32.46
N GLY A 428 -18.61 -0.70 32.07
CA GLY A 428 -18.67 0.38 31.09
C GLY A 428 -19.16 -0.09 29.71
N ALA A 429 -18.70 -1.25 29.26
CA ALA A 429 -19.13 -1.85 28.00
C ALA A 429 -20.63 -2.16 28.01
N ARG A 430 -21.18 -2.66 29.13
CA ARG A 430 -22.63 -2.85 29.30
C ARG A 430 -23.40 -1.54 29.18
N ALA A 431 -22.89 -0.45 29.76
CA ALA A 431 -23.56 0.85 29.78
C ALA A 431 -23.49 1.60 28.43
N LEU A 432 -22.52 1.29 27.58
CA LEU A 432 -22.28 2.03 26.34
C LEU A 432 -23.25 1.59 25.22
N GLU A 433 -24.36 2.30 25.08
CA GLU A 433 -25.47 1.92 24.20
C GLU A 433 -25.08 1.77 22.71
N ASN A 434 -24.11 2.55 22.23
CA ASN A 434 -23.62 2.47 20.85
C ASN A 434 -22.44 1.49 20.66
N LEU A 435 -22.02 0.75 21.69
CA LEU A 435 -21.03 -0.33 21.55
C LEU A 435 -21.69 -1.56 20.92
N THR A 436 -21.17 -2.01 19.79
CA THR A 436 -21.61 -3.25 19.13
C THR A 436 -20.88 -4.47 19.68
N GLY A 437 -19.56 -4.35 19.86
CA GLY A 437 -18.74 -5.47 20.32
C GLY A 437 -17.25 -5.16 20.30
N PHE A 438 -16.45 -6.12 20.75
CA PHE A 438 -15.01 -6.01 20.73
C PHE A 438 -14.34 -7.37 20.66
N THR A 439 -13.16 -7.39 20.06
CA THR A 439 -12.22 -8.51 20.10
C THR A 439 -11.34 -8.42 21.34
N VAL A 440 -10.77 -9.54 21.78
CA VAL A 440 -10.05 -9.64 23.04
C VAL A 440 -8.67 -10.23 22.80
N GLY A 441 -7.64 -9.47 23.15
CA GLY A 441 -6.24 -9.86 23.13
C GLY A 441 -5.76 -10.48 24.43
N TRP A 442 -4.50 -10.91 24.45
CA TRP A 442 -3.83 -11.36 25.66
C TRP A 442 -3.50 -10.14 26.56
N PRO A 443 -3.67 -10.18 27.89
CA PRO A 443 -3.94 -11.33 28.75
C PRO A 443 -5.42 -11.59 29.08
N HIS A 444 -6.35 -10.82 28.52
CA HIS A 444 -7.76 -10.76 28.98
C HIS A 444 -8.64 -11.96 28.58
N LYS A 445 -8.23 -12.75 27.58
CA LYS A 445 -9.06 -13.81 26.98
C LYS A 445 -9.68 -14.81 27.98
N MET A 446 -8.96 -15.15 29.06
CA MET A 446 -9.43 -16.12 30.07
C MET A 446 -10.19 -15.43 31.21
N GLU A 447 -9.66 -14.31 31.70
CA GLU A 447 -10.24 -13.55 32.82
C GLU A 447 -11.58 -12.91 32.49
N LEU A 448 -11.84 -12.67 31.19
CA LEU A 448 -13.10 -12.09 30.74
C LEU A 448 -14.27 -13.08 30.80
N LEU A 449 -14.02 -14.38 30.59
CA LEU A 449 -15.06 -15.41 30.51
C LEU A 449 -16.04 -15.40 31.69
N PRO A 450 -15.61 -15.38 32.98
CA PRO A 450 -16.54 -15.34 34.11
C PRO A 450 -17.30 -14.02 34.27
N LEU A 451 -16.92 -12.97 33.53
CA LEU A 451 -17.55 -11.65 33.58
C LEU A 451 -18.66 -11.48 32.52
N LEU A 452 -18.82 -12.44 31.60
CA LEU A 452 -19.80 -12.41 30.52
C LEU A 452 -21.14 -13.05 30.94
N ASP A 453 -22.21 -12.61 30.29
CA ASP A 453 -23.57 -13.09 30.58
C ASP A 453 -23.85 -14.43 29.90
N GLU A 454 -23.35 -14.61 28.67
CA GLU A 454 -23.45 -15.85 27.90
C GLU A 454 -22.16 -16.12 27.13
N VAL A 455 -21.82 -17.38 26.93
CA VAL A 455 -20.72 -17.79 26.06
C VAL A 455 -21.11 -18.99 25.22
N SER A 456 -20.53 -19.11 24.03
CA SER A 456 -20.75 -20.26 23.16
C SER A 456 -20.22 -21.57 23.77
N GLU A 457 -20.73 -22.72 23.32
CA GLU A 457 -20.23 -24.03 23.74
C GLU A 457 -18.73 -24.21 23.47
N ARG A 458 -18.22 -23.64 22.37
CA ARG A 458 -16.79 -23.68 22.05
C ARG A 458 -15.97 -22.80 22.99
N ALA A 459 -16.43 -21.59 23.30
CA ALA A 459 -15.74 -20.70 24.24
C ALA A 459 -15.72 -21.30 25.64
N GLN A 460 -16.85 -21.87 26.09
CA GLN A 460 -16.94 -22.57 27.36
C GLN A 460 -15.96 -23.74 27.45
N TRP A 461 -15.84 -24.54 26.40
CA TRP A 461 -14.92 -25.68 26.40
C TRP A 461 -13.45 -25.27 26.32
N VAL A 462 -13.14 -24.24 25.53
CA VAL A 462 -11.78 -23.70 25.45
C VAL A 462 -11.38 -23.05 26.78
N GLY A 463 -12.34 -22.44 27.47
CA GLY A 463 -12.10 -21.68 28.70
C GLY A 463 -11.60 -20.27 28.43
N ALA A 464 -11.91 -19.72 27.26
CA ALA A 464 -11.51 -18.37 26.86
C ALA A 464 -12.43 -17.81 25.77
N VAL A 465 -12.41 -16.48 25.62
CA VAL A 465 -13.10 -15.73 24.55
C VAL A 465 -12.13 -14.83 23.82
N ASN A 466 -12.32 -14.64 22.51
CA ASN A 466 -11.58 -13.66 21.72
C ASN A 466 -12.48 -12.65 20.98
N ALA A 467 -13.80 -12.81 21.10
CA ALA A 467 -14.81 -11.89 20.58
C ALA A 467 -15.96 -11.78 21.57
N VAL A 468 -16.47 -10.56 21.75
CA VAL A 468 -17.62 -10.25 22.58
C VAL A 468 -18.56 -9.34 21.80
N ARG A 469 -19.84 -9.68 21.79
CA ARG A 469 -20.91 -8.85 21.26
C ARG A 469 -21.76 -8.34 22.41
N ARG A 470 -22.10 -7.05 22.36
CA ARG A 470 -23.07 -6.45 23.26
C ARG A 470 -24.47 -6.58 22.65
N GLN A 471 -25.41 -7.11 23.40
CA GLN A 471 -26.81 -7.19 23.03
C GLN A 471 -27.51 -5.84 23.28
N PRO A 472 -28.65 -5.57 22.62
CA PRO A 472 -29.40 -4.32 22.84
C PRO A 472 -29.80 -4.05 24.30
N ASP A 473 -29.99 -5.10 25.10
CA ASP A 473 -30.29 -5.03 26.54
C ASP A 473 -29.05 -4.81 27.44
N GLY A 474 -27.86 -4.69 26.83
CA GLY A 474 -26.59 -4.51 27.52
C GLY A 474 -25.88 -5.80 27.94
N ARG A 475 -26.47 -6.98 27.75
CA ARG A 475 -25.79 -8.25 28.04
C ARG A 475 -24.62 -8.48 27.10
N LEU A 476 -23.57 -9.13 27.60
CA LEU A 476 -22.38 -9.44 26.82
C LEU A 476 -22.31 -10.94 26.50
N VAL A 477 -22.23 -11.25 25.20
CA VAL A 477 -22.14 -12.61 24.68
C VAL A 477 -20.74 -12.84 24.12
N GLY A 478 -20.06 -13.88 24.60
CA GLY A 478 -18.68 -14.20 24.22
C GLY A 478 -18.54 -15.41 23.31
N ASP A 479 -17.54 -15.35 22.44
CA ASP A 479 -17.15 -16.47 21.60
C ASP A 479 -15.63 -16.51 21.36
N ILE A 480 -15.15 -17.61 20.76
CA ILE A 480 -13.76 -17.79 20.37
C ILE A 480 -13.62 -18.28 18.93
N PHE A 481 -12.92 -17.49 18.13
CA PHE A 481 -12.70 -17.72 16.70
C PHE A 481 -11.25 -18.04 16.36
N ASP A 482 -10.37 -18.21 17.35
CA ASP A 482 -8.96 -18.57 17.12
C ASP A 482 -8.84 -19.91 16.37
N GLY A 483 -9.63 -20.92 16.77
CA GLY A 483 -9.66 -22.22 16.10
C GLY A 483 -10.25 -22.18 14.68
N PRO A 484 -11.49 -21.68 14.49
CA PRO A 484 -12.11 -21.56 13.18
C PRO A 484 -11.29 -20.73 12.16
N GLY A 485 -10.74 -19.59 12.58
CA GLY A 485 -9.89 -18.75 11.73
C GLY A 485 -8.61 -19.47 11.32
N PHE A 486 -7.93 -20.13 12.27
CA PHE A 486 -6.75 -20.92 11.97
C PHE A 486 -7.05 -22.06 11.00
N ARG A 487 -8.12 -22.83 11.24
CA ARG A 487 -8.57 -23.92 10.36
C ARG A 487 -8.79 -23.42 8.93
N ARG A 488 -9.54 -22.34 8.75
CA ARG A 488 -9.78 -21.77 7.41
C ARG A 488 -8.47 -21.34 6.75
N GLY A 489 -7.55 -20.73 7.51
CA GLY A 489 -6.22 -20.37 7.02
C GLY A 489 -5.43 -21.57 6.48
N VAL A 490 -5.33 -22.67 7.25
CA VAL A 490 -4.62 -23.87 6.76
C VAL A 490 -5.33 -24.54 5.58
N GLU A 491 -6.67 -24.59 5.57
CA GLU A 491 -7.44 -25.12 4.42
C GLU A 491 -7.22 -24.25 3.15
N ALA A 492 -7.20 -22.93 3.29
CA ALA A 492 -6.92 -21.98 2.20
C ALA A 492 -5.49 -22.08 1.66
N ALA A 493 -4.53 -22.42 2.53
CA ALA A 493 -3.16 -22.75 2.16
C ALA A 493 -3.01 -24.14 1.47
N GLY A 494 -4.13 -24.85 1.23
CA GLY A 494 -4.15 -26.13 0.53
C GLY A 494 -3.80 -27.34 1.41
N ILE A 495 -3.80 -27.19 2.75
CA ILE A 495 -3.45 -28.26 3.68
C ILE A 495 -4.68 -29.12 3.96
N ASN A 496 -4.63 -30.42 3.62
CA ASN A 496 -5.72 -31.35 3.91
C ASN A 496 -5.71 -31.78 5.38
N LEU A 497 -6.84 -31.62 6.06
CA LEU A 497 -7.02 -32.00 7.46
C LEU A 497 -7.68 -33.38 7.65
N ASP A 498 -8.34 -33.91 6.63
CA ASP A 498 -9.03 -35.21 6.73
C ASP A 498 -8.02 -36.35 6.88
N GLY A 499 -8.10 -37.08 8.00
CA GLY A 499 -7.15 -38.14 8.34
C GLY A 499 -5.77 -37.66 8.79
N ALA A 500 -5.55 -36.34 8.90
CA ALA A 500 -4.22 -35.78 9.12
C ALA A 500 -3.64 -36.11 10.51
N SER A 501 -2.31 -36.24 10.56
CA SER A 501 -1.53 -36.34 11.79
C SER A 501 -0.90 -34.99 12.13
N VAL A 502 -1.42 -34.33 13.17
CA VAL A 502 -1.06 -32.97 13.55
C VAL A 502 -0.23 -32.96 14.83
N TRP A 503 0.83 -32.16 14.84
CA TRP A 503 1.61 -31.86 16.02
C TRP A 503 1.38 -30.43 16.47
N ILE A 504 0.86 -30.23 17.67
CA ILE A 504 0.58 -28.90 18.22
C ILE A 504 1.55 -28.61 19.36
N VAL A 505 2.32 -27.54 19.23
CA VAL A 505 3.15 -26.99 20.29
C VAL A 505 2.47 -25.77 20.87
N GLY A 506 2.07 -25.87 22.15
CA GLY A 506 1.28 -24.89 22.88
C GLY A 506 -0.13 -25.41 23.19
N ALA A 507 -0.48 -25.46 24.47
CA ALA A 507 -1.77 -25.90 25.01
C ALA A 507 -2.48 -24.80 25.82
N GLY A 508 -2.11 -23.53 25.60
CA GLY A 508 -2.84 -22.35 26.08
C GLY A 508 -4.18 -22.16 25.35
N SER A 509 -4.87 -21.04 25.57
CA SER A 509 -6.21 -20.78 25.00
C SER A 509 -6.27 -20.94 23.48
N VAL A 510 -5.27 -20.38 22.76
CA VAL A 510 -5.16 -20.49 21.30
C VAL A 510 -4.91 -21.95 20.88
N GLY A 511 -3.96 -22.64 21.51
CA GLY A 511 -3.68 -24.04 21.24
C GLY A 511 -4.86 -24.97 21.50
N ARG A 512 -5.63 -24.74 22.58
CA ARG A 512 -6.89 -25.46 22.87
C ARG A 512 -7.93 -25.23 21.78
N ALA A 513 -8.13 -23.98 21.34
CA ALA A 513 -9.09 -23.63 20.30
C ALA A 513 -8.72 -24.29 18.95
N ILE A 514 -7.44 -24.24 18.57
CA ILE A 514 -6.91 -24.88 17.37
C ILE A 514 -7.09 -26.38 17.43
N ALA A 515 -6.64 -27.04 18.51
CA ALA A 515 -6.74 -28.49 18.65
C ALA A 515 -8.19 -28.99 18.54
N ARG A 516 -9.15 -28.28 19.15
CA ARG A 516 -10.58 -28.60 19.01
C ARG A 516 -11.07 -28.44 17.57
N SER A 517 -10.63 -27.38 16.88
CA SER A 517 -11.10 -27.08 15.53
C SER A 517 -10.50 -27.99 14.46
N LEU A 518 -9.25 -28.43 14.64
CA LEU A 518 -8.62 -29.41 13.77
C LEU A 518 -9.21 -30.81 14.00
N ALA A 519 -9.50 -31.18 15.26
CA ALA A 519 -10.22 -32.42 15.57
C ALA A 519 -11.61 -32.46 14.91
N SER A 520 -12.38 -31.36 14.96
CA SER A 520 -13.68 -31.31 14.29
C SER A 520 -13.60 -31.23 12.77
N ALA A 521 -12.41 -30.95 12.20
CA ALA A 521 -12.17 -30.91 10.77
C ALA A 521 -11.76 -32.27 10.17
N GLY A 522 -11.58 -33.31 11.00
CA GLY A 522 -11.25 -34.67 10.54
C GLY A 522 -9.81 -35.12 10.81
N ALA A 523 -9.01 -34.34 11.54
CA ALA A 523 -7.69 -34.81 11.97
C ALA A 523 -7.81 -36.11 12.78
N GLN A 524 -6.99 -37.11 12.46
CA GLN A 524 -7.08 -38.44 13.07
C GLN A 524 -6.14 -38.60 14.28
N ASN A 525 -4.97 -37.96 14.21
CA ASN A 525 -3.95 -38.05 15.25
C ASN A 525 -3.54 -36.64 15.68
N LEU A 526 -3.63 -36.33 16.97
CA LEU A 526 -3.07 -35.12 17.55
C LEU A 526 -1.97 -35.47 18.55
N THR A 527 -0.77 -34.96 18.34
CA THR A 527 0.27 -34.95 19.38
C THR A 527 0.39 -33.55 19.96
N ILE A 528 0.33 -33.43 21.28
CA ILE A 528 0.30 -32.13 21.98
C ILE A 528 1.54 -32.00 22.85
N ARG A 529 2.23 -30.87 22.73
CA ARG A 529 3.38 -30.55 23.56
C ARG A 529 3.23 -29.15 24.14
N ASP A 530 3.48 -28.99 25.42
CA ASP A 530 3.56 -27.70 26.08
C ASP A 530 4.76 -27.71 27.04
N PHE A 531 5.26 -26.53 27.40
CA PHE A 531 6.29 -26.40 28.43
C PHE A 531 5.77 -26.90 29.79
N ASP A 532 4.48 -26.63 30.10
CA ASP A 532 3.78 -27.29 31.19
C ASP A 532 3.05 -28.53 30.66
N GLU A 533 3.67 -29.70 30.84
CA GLU A 533 3.11 -30.99 30.45
C GLU A 533 1.70 -31.24 31.02
N ARG A 534 1.35 -30.62 32.16
CA ARG A 534 0.00 -30.72 32.74
C ARG A 534 -1.06 -30.04 31.87
N LEU A 535 -0.72 -28.97 31.15
CA LEU A 535 -1.64 -28.34 30.19
C LEU A 535 -1.88 -29.27 29.00
N ALA A 536 -0.80 -29.84 28.44
CA ALA A 536 -0.89 -30.78 27.33
C ALA A 536 -1.73 -32.04 27.71
N GLN A 537 -1.48 -32.62 28.89
CA GLN A 537 -2.22 -33.79 29.36
C GLN A 537 -3.71 -33.49 29.59
N ARG A 538 -4.04 -32.32 30.13
CA ARG A 538 -5.43 -31.88 30.28
C ARG A 538 -6.12 -31.73 28.93
N LEU A 539 -5.49 -31.03 27.99
CA LEU A 539 -6.03 -30.87 26.64
C LEU A 539 -6.23 -32.21 25.93
N ALA A 540 -5.25 -33.12 26.02
CA ALA A 540 -5.36 -34.45 25.43
C ALA A 540 -6.54 -35.26 26.02
N THR A 541 -6.71 -35.20 27.34
CA THR A 541 -7.82 -35.86 28.04
C THR A 541 -9.17 -35.27 27.64
N ASP A 542 -9.28 -33.95 27.56
CA ASP A 542 -10.50 -33.25 27.20
C ASP A 542 -10.93 -33.55 25.76
N LEU A 543 -9.97 -33.60 24.82
CA LEU A 543 -10.22 -33.94 23.42
C LEU A 543 -10.63 -35.40 23.25
N GLY A 544 -9.96 -36.34 23.94
CA GLY A 544 -10.31 -37.76 23.87
C GLY A 544 -11.70 -38.07 24.42
N LYS A 545 -12.21 -37.26 25.36
CA LYS A 545 -13.61 -37.34 25.82
C LYS A 545 -14.61 -36.80 24.79
N LEU A 546 -14.21 -35.78 24.03
CA LEU A 546 -15.08 -35.10 23.08
C LEU A 546 -15.16 -35.84 21.73
N TYR A 547 -14.06 -36.48 21.30
CA TYR A 547 -13.93 -37.13 20.00
C TYR A 547 -13.44 -38.57 20.15
N SER A 548 -14.36 -39.54 20.12
CA SER A 548 -14.05 -40.95 20.33
C SER A 548 -13.20 -41.61 19.23
N GLY A 549 -13.16 -41.02 18.02
CA GLY A 549 -12.35 -41.48 16.89
C GLY A 549 -10.97 -40.83 16.80
N LEU A 550 -10.64 -39.91 17.70
CA LEU A 550 -9.39 -39.15 17.69
C LEU A 550 -8.33 -39.82 18.56
N THR A 551 -7.16 -40.08 17.99
CA THR A 551 -5.99 -40.51 18.78
C THR A 551 -5.25 -39.28 19.27
N VAL A 552 -5.15 -39.11 20.59
CA VAL A 552 -4.42 -37.97 21.19
C VAL A 552 -3.28 -38.47 22.07
N SER A 553 -2.07 -37.96 21.84
CA SER A 553 -0.88 -38.23 22.63
C SER A 553 -0.23 -36.94 23.13
N VAL A 554 0.59 -37.06 24.17
CA VAL A 554 1.37 -35.95 24.74
C VAL A 554 2.86 -36.20 24.46
N GLY A 555 3.59 -35.16 24.04
CA GLY A 555 5.04 -35.18 23.88
C GLY A 555 5.52 -34.91 22.45
N GLU A 556 6.59 -35.58 22.04
CA GLU A 556 7.17 -35.47 20.70
C GLU A 556 6.66 -36.61 19.81
N PRO A 557 6.13 -36.32 18.61
CA PRO A 557 5.74 -37.35 17.66
C PRO A 557 6.96 -37.90 16.89
N ASP A 558 6.72 -38.98 16.15
CA ASP A 558 7.57 -39.32 15.01
C ASP A 558 7.38 -38.25 13.92
N ARG A 559 8.36 -37.36 13.78
CA ARG A 559 8.31 -36.20 12.88
C ARG A 559 8.15 -36.54 11.40
N GLN A 560 8.45 -37.78 11.01
CA GLN A 560 8.26 -38.26 9.64
C GLN A 560 6.79 -38.61 9.33
N LYS A 561 5.95 -38.71 10.37
CA LYS A 561 4.51 -38.99 10.28
C LYS A 561 3.65 -37.75 10.53
N VAL A 562 4.25 -36.57 10.65
CA VAL A 562 3.53 -35.32 10.88
C VAL A 562 3.16 -34.72 9.53
N ASP A 563 1.88 -34.47 9.32
CA ASP A 563 1.36 -33.80 8.12
C ASP A 563 1.24 -32.28 8.35
N LEU A 564 0.95 -31.86 9.58
CA LEU A 564 0.88 -30.45 9.99
C LEU A 564 1.54 -30.24 11.36
N ALA A 565 2.55 -29.39 11.43
CA ALA A 565 3.16 -28.94 12.68
C ALA A 565 2.73 -27.50 13.01
N VAL A 566 2.21 -27.27 14.21
CA VAL A 566 1.62 -25.99 14.63
C VAL A 566 2.40 -25.38 15.78
N ASN A 567 2.84 -24.13 15.61
CA ASN A 567 3.29 -23.27 16.70
C ASN A 567 2.13 -22.41 17.21
N ALA A 568 1.54 -22.81 18.34
CA ALA A 568 0.54 -22.05 19.09
C ALA A 568 1.13 -21.41 20.36
N THR A 569 2.46 -21.24 20.42
CA THR A 569 3.16 -20.57 21.53
C THR A 569 3.59 -19.16 21.13
N PRO A 570 3.93 -18.30 22.11
CA PRO A 570 4.59 -17.03 21.83
C PRO A 570 6.04 -17.15 21.32
N SER A 571 6.64 -18.36 21.29
CA SER A 571 8.05 -18.55 20.93
C SER A 571 8.27 -18.23 19.45
N GLY A 572 9.15 -17.28 19.17
CA GLY A 572 9.44 -16.77 17.82
C GLY A 572 8.95 -15.34 17.61
N LYS A 573 8.26 -14.75 18.59
CA LYS A 573 7.75 -13.38 18.54
C LYS A 573 8.87 -12.34 18.59
N TYR A 574 9.95 -12.64 19.31
CA TYR A 574 11.12 -11.76 19.39
C TYR A 574 12.31 -12.35 18.61
N PRO A 575 13.22 -11.51 18.07
CA PRO A 575 14.33 -11.96 17.23
C PRO A 575 15.22 -13.05 17.86
N ASP A 576 15.42 -12.98 19.18
CA ASP A 576 16.27 -13.90 19.93
C ASP A 576 15.51 -15.13 20.48
N ASP A 577 14.20 -15.22 20.24
CA ASP A 577 13.42 -16.36 20.71
C ASP A 577 13.87 -17.65 20.00
N PRO A 578 13.93 -18.78 20.73
CA PRO A 578 14.17 -20.06 20.12
C PRO A 578 12.99 -20.46 19.23
N ALA A 579 13.28 -21.16 18.13
CA ALA A 579 12.23 -21.85 17.38
C ALA A 579 11.59 -22.91 18.29
N PRO A 580 10.25 -23.01 18.33
CA PRO A 580 9.57 -23.96 19.20
C PRO A 580 9.95 -25.40 18.85
N PHE A 581 10.21 -25.69 17.58
CA PHE A 581 10.69 -26.98 17.11
C PHE A 581 11.56 -26.82 15.86
N ASP A 582 12.36 -27.84 15.57
CA ASP A 582 13.21 -27.89 14.38
C ASP A 582 12.40 -28.45 13.19
N SER A 583 11.97 -27.56 12.30
CA SER A 583 11.18 -27.87 11.11
C SER A 583 11.95 -28.70 10.07
N ARG A 584 13.28 -28.64 10.05
CA ARG A 584 14.14 -29.40 9.13
C ARG A 584 14.11 -30.91 9.37
N ARG A 585 13.51 -31.33 10.49
CA ARG A 585 13.33 -32.75 10.85
C ARG A 585 11.96 -33.30 10.43
N LEU A 586 11.11 -32.47 9.84
CA LEU A 586 9.85 -32.87 9.23
C LEU A 586 10.09 -33.43 7.81
N ARG A 587 9.06 -34.07 7.26
CA ARG A 587 9.01 -34.44 5.84
C ARG A 587 8.99 -33.16 4.98
N GLU A 588 9.61 -33.17 3.80
CA GLU A 588 9.70 -31.97 2.95
C GLU A 588 8.33 -31.45 2.50
N ASP A 589 7.35 -32.34 2.30
CA ASP A 589 5.96 -32.03 1.93
C ASP A 589 5.02 -31.81 3.14
N ALA A 590 5.56 -31.81 4.37
CA ALA A 590 4.75 -31.48 5.55
C ALA A 590 4.42 -29.99 5.59
N ALA A 591 3.34 -29.64 6.29
CA ALA A 591 2.94 -28.26 6.53
C ALA A 591 3.43 -27.76 7.90
N VAL A 592 3.78 -26.47 7.95
CA VAL A 592 4.14 -25.75 9.19
C VAL A 592 3.28 -24.50 9.30
N ALA A 593 2.54 -24.39 10.39
CA ALA A 593 1.65 -23.25 10.63
C ALA A 593 1.94 -22.60 11.99
N GLU A 594 1.66 -21.31 12.13
CA GLU A 594 1.77 -20.62 13.41
C GLU A 594 0.73 -19.54 13.65
N THR A 595 0.66 -19.07 14.89
CA THR A 595 -0.31 -18.05 15.34
C THR A 595 0.33 -16.69 15.59
N ILE A 596 1.62 -16.54 15.28
CA ILE A 596 2.36 -15.29 15.46
C ILE A 596 2.08 -14.39 14.27
N ILE A 597 1.49 -13.23 14.55
CA ILE A 597 1.13 -12.22 13.54
C ILE A 597 2.31 -11.29 13.25
N PHE A 598 3.14 -11.02 14.27
CA PHE A 598 4.31 -10.15 14.14
C PHE A 598 5.51 -10.76 14.87
N PRO A 599 6.65 -10.95 14.19
CA PRO A 599 6.86 -10.77 12.73
C PRO A 599 6.02 -11.75 11.91
N GLU A 600 5.77 -11.44 10.63
CA GLU A 600 4.97 -12.28 9.73
C GLU A 600 5.70 -13.58 9.33
N GLU A 601 6.98 -13.47 9.00
CA GLU A 601 7.87 -14.62 8.80
C GLU A 601 8.78 -14.79 10.02
N THR A 602 8.43 -15.71 10.93
CA THR A 602 9.31 -16.07 12.05
C THR A 602 10.46 -16.96 11.57
N ARG A 603 11.48 -17.13 12.43
CA ARG A 603 12.57 -18.08 12.20
C ARG A 603 12.07 -19.49 11.84
N LEU A 604 11.01 -19.96 12.51
CA LEU A 604 10.42 -21.27 12.26
C LEU A 604 9.92 -21.38 10.81
N LEU A 605 9.12 -20.41 10.36
CA LEU A 605 8.55 -20.41 9.02
C LEU A 605 9.63 -20.24 7.94
N LEU A 606 10.61 -19.37 8.17
CA LEU A 606 11.75 -19.20 7.25
C LEU A 606 12.54 -20.50 7.10
N GLU A 607 12.80 -21.22 8.20
CA GLU A 607 13.48 -22.52 8.17
C GLU A 607 12.62 -23.59 7.48
N ALA A 608 11.30 -23.61 7.72
CA ALA A 608 10.38 -24.55 7.10
C ALA A 608 10.27 -24.33 5.57
N LYS A 609 10.10 -23.07 5.14
CA LYS A 609 10.04 -22.68 3.72
C LYS A 609 11.32 -23.03 2.96
N ARG A 610 12.49 -22.84 3.58
CA ARG A 610 13.78 -23.26 3.02
C ARG A 610 13.94 -24.78 2.92
N HIS A 611 13.28 -25.53 3.80
CA HIS A 611 13.26 -26.99 3.79
C HIS A 611 12.22 -27.59 2.82
N GLY A 612 11.39 -26.74 2.19
CA GLY A 612 10.38 -27.16 1.21
C GLY A 612 8.97 -27.34 1.76
N CYS A 613 8.76 -27.12 3.07
CA CYS A 613 7.45 -27.25 3.69
C CYS A 613 6.47 -26.19 3.18
N VAL A 614 5.19 -26.56 3.10
CA VAL A 614 4.10 -25.58 2.96
C VAL A 614 3.98 -24.81 4.27
N VAL A 615 3.92 -23.48 4.21
CA VAL A 615 3.84 -22.63 5.41
C VAL A 615 2.50 -21.91 5.48
N CYS A 616 1.96 -21.77 6.70
CA CYS A 616 0.80 -20.92 6.98
C CYS A 616 1.11 -19.95 8.12
N THR A 617 0.96 -18.65 7.88
CA THR A 617 1.34 -17.57 8.79
C THR A 617 0.24 -17.22 9.78
N GLY A 618 0.60 -16.50 10.85
CA GLY A 618 -0.41 -15.93 11.75
C GLY A 618 -1.25 -14.82 11.11
N MET A 619 -0.76 -14.18 10.04
CA MET A 619 -1.53 -13.21 9.25
C MET A 619 -2.68 -13.90 8.51
N GLU A 620 -2.44 -15.05 7.88
CA GLU A 620 -3.50 -15.82 7.19
C GLU A 620 -4.56 -16.31 8.17
N MET A 621 -4.18 -16.71 9.39
CA MET A 621 -5.13 -16.99 10.47
C MET A 621 -5.98 -15.76 10.79
N LEU A 622 -5.38 -14.57 10.93
CA LEU A 622 -6.09 -13.33 11.25
C LEU A 622 -7.07 -12.95 10.14
N GLU A 623 -6.64 -12.97 8.87
CA GLU A 623 -7.46 -12.63 7.71
C GLU A 623 -8.70 -13.52 7.61
N ASN A 624 -8.52 -14.83 7.78
CA ASN A 624 -9.62 -15.80 7.79
C ASN A 624 -10.49 -15.71 9.06
N GLN A 625 -10.00 -15.04 10.10
CA GLN A 625 -10.77 -14.78 11.32
C GLN A 625 -11.68 -13.55 11.20
N LEU A 626 -11.36 -12.58 10.34
CA LEU A 626 -12.11 -11.32 10.24
C LEU A 626 -13.57 -11.54 9.88
N GLU A 627 -13.87 -12.46 8.95
CA GLU A 627 -15.25 -12.78 8.57
C GLU A 627 -16.06 -13.30 9.76
N PHE A 628 -15.47 -14.12 10.63
CA PHE A 628 -16.17 -14.57 11.83
C PHE A 628 -16.49 -13.42 12.79
N PHE A 629 -15.62 -12.41 12.87
CA PHE A 629 -15.90 -11.22 13.68
C PHE A 629 -17.02 -10.39 13.08
N VAL A 630 -17.01 -10.19 11.76
CA VAL A 630 -18.07 -9.49 11.02
C VAL A 630 -19.42 -10.15 11.25
N ASP A 631 -19.50 -11.47 11.00
CA ASP A 631 -20.73 -12.25 11.17
C ASP A 631 -21.20 -12.24 12.62
N PHE A 632 -20.28 -12.44 13.57
CA PHE A 632 -20.63 -12.50 14.98
C PHE A 632 -21.13 -11.16 15.52
N MET A 633 -20.53 -10.05 15.06
CA MET A 633 -20.91 -8.69 15.47
C MET A 633 -22.09 -8.13 14.66
N ASP A 634 -22.65 -8.91 13.73
CA ASP A 634 -23.80 -8.53 12.90
C ASP A 634 -23.55 -7.25 12.10
N LEU A 635 -22.35 -7.13 11.53
CA LEU A 635 -21.95 -5.97 10.72
C LEU A 635 -22.47 -6.14 9.29
N ASP A 636 -23.57 -5.47 8.96
CA ASP A 636 -24.17 -5.51 7.62
C ASP A 636 -23.57 -4.42 6.71
N PRO A 637 -23.02 -4.78 5.53
CA PRO A 637 -22.64 -3.81 4.50
C PRO A 637 -23.86 -3.01 4.03
N GLN A 638 -23.74 -1.69 3.87
CA GLN A 638 -24.83 -0.85 3.34
C GLN A 638 -24.96 -0.90 1.81
#